data_AF-A0A381TK70-F1
#
_entry.id   AF-A0A381TK70-F1
#
_cell.length_a   1.000
_cell.length_b   1.000
_cell.length_c   1.000
_cell.angle_alpha   90.00
_cell.angle_beta   90.00
_cell.angle_gamma   90.00
#
_symmetry.space_group_name_H-M   'P 1'
#
loop_
_entity.id
_entity.type
_entity.pdbx_description
1 polymer ?
#
loop_
_entity_poly.entity_id
_entity_poly.type
_entity_poly.pdbx_seq_one_letter_code
_entity_poly.pdbx_strand_id
1 'polypeptide(L)'
;MGARIFLFGMIPAFLVISTTGIYLFEYILSGNEGSKFNSIFDSLWWTVVTFTTVGYGDMAPGTVTGKLFTFFVMIAGLINFSIIVSLVTDKFQEFRSGRDRGLDFLKVKNHVLICSDDPTWMLEIISQNRQYERKNRIVLISPFDEHPLLATSYNKMKWVSGDSFDLNVLRKAAAAKAIIAYVYFKDNSYALMTVLQLETMSDGKIVTQAQFVGREFRKYFEDVGCDHALDPYDLYVPLMQLAFHSQGAPEWINEVINRSQGHGIVTQKSDSANIGKTWLELIKTRKMQHGIMPIAVMIDEVVLINPDASFEIPKGSLIMQLEPPESRPKGDLEEHAIDVIGMDEIGIDGHVLISSDNRFFIERCLFEMSQRNQQEKIVVLSEIPILEEIPYNLDVQWIEGDSNSEKSFQQAKSTEAKVALIDHGDDGQNLMAVMRLEEATDGEVFTIATFHKEDFDQQLFKVGCDFCLDPEELIAPILSQAALNPGLGTLIEEIILEESTTQSLHVRKLSQEWESASWLSTVLNLKENEGGLPVGLIRNQTHKLLVNPHPELQVNSGDRLIYIAPVTVSAQPDGEKLVALDDSADTRVEVKPSAEAEKLFRRGLKLVKKGEDYEEAYQCFHQAAIQHHTRAKYNLGLMNYNGKGVPVNLDESYHWFFEAAKSGSENARKALKSTRVLREIKMNAGEREIPEFDLKLIGRMTEEQLFWFASAVVAMVMADDHIDLHERSFLHSAIRLIKDERKIQELEEYILRWEIPPIQPITFSKKDQRYMLETLLNIATVDRNFDEREEAFLREIAASMNFPQPQIENLVKLGHKRVEQFRANLLRAPNVRVRF
;
A
#
# COMPACT_ATOMS: atom_id res chain seq x y z
N MET A 1 36.53 -37.49 -13.43
CA MET A 1 37.05 -38.81 -13.84
C MET A 1 38.59 -38.87 -13.84
N GLY A 2 39.29 -37.84 -14.33
CA GLY A 2 40.77 -37.79 -14.37
C GLY A 2 41.48 -37.89 -13.00
N ALA A 3 41.02 -37.18 -11.96
CA ALA A 3 41.67 -37.20 -10.64
C ALA A 3 41.67 -38.58 -9.96
N ARG A 4 40.61 -39.39 -10.15
CA ARG A 4 40.53 -40.75 -9.61
C ARG A 4 41.49 -41.71 -10.32
N ILE A 5 41.62 -41.60 -11.64
CA ILE A 5 42.57 -42.39 -12.44
C ILE A 5 44.02 -42.04 -12.06
N PHE A 6 44.28 -40.77 -11.81
CA PHE A 6 45.59 -40.30 -11.36
C PHE A 6 45.95 -40.82 -9.96
N LEU A 7 45.06 -40.62 -8.97
CA LEU A 7 45.26 -41.03 -7.56
C LEU A 7 45.35 -42.54 -7.36
N PHE A 8 44.46 -43.30 -7.99
CA PHE A 8 44.38 -44.76 -7.79
C PHE A 8 45.10 -45.59 -8.86
N GLY A 9 45.59 -44.95 -9.94
CA GLY A 9 46.28 -45.63 -11.04
C GLY A 9 47.74 -45.20 -11.18
N MET A 10 47.98 -43.92 -11.50
CA MET A 10 49.32 -43.44 -11.85
C MET A 10 50.30 -43.43 -10.68
N ILE A 11 49.87 -43.04 -9.48
CA ILE A 11 50.75 -42.98 -8.30
C ILE A 11 51.16 -44.39 -7.83
N PRO A 12 50.25 -45.37 -7.65
CA PRO A 12 50.65 -46.74 -7.36
C PRO A 12 51.55 -47.33 -8.44
N ALA A 13 51.26 -47.09 -9.73
CA ALA A 13 52.11 -47.54 -10.82
C ALA A 13 53.52 -46.91 -10.75
N PHE A 14 53.62 -45.61 -10.47
CA PHE A 14 54.88 -44.91 -10.30
C PHE A 14 55.69 -45.46 -9.13
N LEU A 15 55.05 -45.70 -7.97
CA LEU A 15 55.71 -46.28 -6.80
C LEU A 15 56.23 -47.69 -7.10
N VAL A 16 55.43 -48.52 -7.77
CA VAL A 16 55.84 -49.90 -8.15
C VAL A 16 56.98 -49.89 -9.17
N ILE A 17 56.90 -49.06 -10.22
CA ILE A 17 57.93 -48.95 -11.26
C ILE A 17 59.24 -48.42 -10.68
N SER A 18 59.17 -47.38 -9.84
CA SER A 18 60.35 -46.77 -9.22
C SER A 18 61.01 -47.71 -8.21
N THR A 19 60.22 -48.40 -7.39
CA THR A 19 60.69 -49.41 -6.42
C THR A 19 61.35 -50.58 -7.11
N THR A 20 60.69 -51.14 -8.14
CA THR A 20 61.21 -52.30 -8.87
C THR A 20 62.43 -51.92 -9.71
N GLY A 21 62.41 -50.73 -10.30
CA GLY A 21 63.51 -50.20 -11.12
C GLY A 21 64.79 -49.97 -10.32
N ILE A 22 64.70 -49.31 -9.15
CA ILE A 22 65.89 -49.07 -8.32
C ILE A 22 66.45 -50.38 -7.75
N TYR A 23 65.58 -51.31 -7.34
CA TYR A 23 65.97 -52.66 -6.91
C TYR A 23 66.71 -53.42 -8.02
N LEU A 24 66.20 -53.35 -9.27
CA LEU A 24 66.83 -53.98 -10.43
C LEU A 24 68.21 -53.39 -10.73
N PHE A 25 68.33 -52.05 -10.79
CA PHE A 25 69.59 -51.39 -11.18
C PHE A 25 70.67 -51.42 -10.10
N GLU A 26 70.31 -51.32 -8.82
CA GLU A 26 71.28 -51.24 -7.71
C GLU A 26 71.62 -52.57 -7.05
N TYR A 27 70.77 -53.60 -7.16
CA TYR A 27 71.02 -54.92 -6.55
C TYR A 27 71.15 -56.04 -7.60
N ILE A 28 70.17 -56.24 -8.47
CA ILE A 28 70.15 -57.37 -9.42
C ILE A 28 71.21 -57.22 -10.51
N LEU A 29 71.25 -56.07 -11.20
CA LEU A 29 72.14 -55.85 -12.35
C LEU A 29 73.58 -55.52 -11.94
N SER A 30 73.77 -54.99 -10.73
CA SER A 30 75.08 -54.63 -10.19
C SER A 30 75.80 -55.82 -9.54
N GLY A 31 75.07 -56.86 -9.12
CA GLY A 31 75.59 -58.01 -8.37
C GLY A 31 76.15 -57.64 -6.99
N ASN A 32 75.77 -56.48 -6.44
CA ASN A 32 76.33 -55.95 -5.21
C ASN A 32 75.54 -56.44 -3.97
N GLU A 33 76.02 -57.51 -3.33
CA GLU A 33 75.42 -58.09 -2.12
C GLU A 33 75.40 -57.13 -0.91
N GLY A 34 76.25 -56.10 -0.90
CA GLY A 34 76.30 -55.06 0.14
C GLY A 34 75.42 -53.84 -0.14
N SER A 35 74.58 -53.86 -1.17
CA SER A 35 73.71 -52.73 -1.53
C SER A 35 72.67 -52.47 -0.44
N LYS A 36 72.42 -51.20 -0.12
CA LYS A 36 71.32 -50.77 0.75
C LYS A 36 69.93 -51.06 0.14
N PHE A 37 69.88 -51.42 -1.14
CA PHE A 37 68.66 -51.75 -1.90
C PHE A 37 68.46 -53.27 -2.06
N ASN A 38 68.93 -54.09 -1.12
CA ASN A 38 68.84 -55.56 -1.20
C ASN A 38 67.43 -56.13 -0.91
N SER A 39 66.49 -55.28 -0.48
CA SER A 39 65.09 -55.62 -0.24
C SER A 39 64.16 -54.70 -1.02
N ILE A 40 63.07 -55.26 -1.55
CA ILE A 40 62.01 -54.50 -2.21
C ILE A 40 61.41 -53.46 -1.24
N PHE A 41 61.35 -53.77 0.06
CA PHE A 41 60.83 -52.84 1.06
C PHE A 41 61.77 -51.65 1.29
N ASP A 42 63.08 -51.86 1.26
CA ASP A 42 64.07 -50.77 1.40
C ASP A 42 64.10 -49.89 0.14
N SER A 43 63.94 -50.50 -1.04
CA SER A 43 63.71 -49.78 -2.29
C SER A 43 62.41 -48.98 -2.30
N LEU A 44 61.34 -49.50 -1.68
CA LEU A 44 60.07 -48.79 -1.54
C LEU A 44 60.20 -47.62 -0.57
N TRP A 45 60.88 -47.81 0.56
CA TRP A 45 61.19 -46.75 1.52
C TRP A 45 61.90 -45.58 0.82
N TRP A 46 62.99 -45.88 0.10
CA TRP A 46 63.71 -44.87 -0.68
C TRP A 46 62.82 -44.20 -1.73
N THR A 47 61.98 -44.97 -2.43
CA THR A 47 61.05 -44.45 -3.43
C THR A 47 60.05 -43.48 -2.80
N VAL A 48 59.47 -43.81 -1.63
CA VAL A 48 58.52 -42.95 -0.90
C VAL A 48 59.21 -41.68 -0.39
N VAL A 49 60.41 -41.80 0.16
CA VAL A 49 61.21 -40.66 0.65
C VAL A 49 61.62 -39.72 -0.49
N THR A 50 61.96 -40.28 -1.65
CA THR A 50 62.31 -39.51 -2.86
C THR A 50 61.08 -38.87 -3.49
N PHE A 51 59.97 -39.62 -3.55
CA PHE A 51 58.68 -39.15 -4.04
C PHE A 51 58.13 -37.97 -3.23
N THR A 52 58.25 -38.03 -1.91
CA THR A 52 57.84 -36.95 -0.99
C THR A 52 58.85 -35.80 -0.91
N THR A 53 59.97 -35.89 -1.65
CA THR A 53 61.04 -34.88 -1.69
C THR A 53 61.76 -34.61 -0.35
N VAL A 54 61.61 -35.52 0.62
CA VAL A 54 62.22 -35.36 1.96
C VAL A 54 63.73 -35.61 1.94
N GLY A 55 64.16 -36.69 1.26
CA GLY A 55 65.59 -36.97 1.01
C GLY A 55 66.45 -37.08 2.27
N TYR A 56 66.18 -38.04 3.16
CA TYR A 56 66.95 -38.25 4.40
C TYR A 56 68.45 -38.52 4.21
N GLY A 57 68.88 -38.89 3.00
CA GLY A 57 70.30 -39.18 2.68
C GLY A 57 70.82 -40.50 3.27
N ASP A 58 69.94 -41.27 3.90
CA ASP A 58 70.18 -42.61 4.45
C ASP A 58 70.46 -43.64 3.35
N MET A 59 69.83 -43.48 2.19
CA MET A 59 69.96 -44.35 1.01
C MET A 59 70.13 -43.52 -0.27
N ALA A 60 71.13 -43.88 -1.08
CA ALA A 60 71.40 -43.25 -2.37
C ALA A 60 72.01 -44.26 -3.36
N PRO A 61 71.69 -44.18 -4.66
CA PRO A 61 72.24 -45.09 -5.67
C PRO A 61 73.76 -44.96 -5.79
N GLY A 62 74.45 -46.10 -5.74
CA GLY A 62 75.91 -46.16 -5.93
C GLY A 62 76.31 -46.26 -7.40
N THR A 63 75.47 -46.87 -8.23
CA THR A 63 75.77 -47.17 -9.64
C THR A 63 75.51 -45.98 -10.57
N VAL A 64 76.22 -45.93 -11.71
CA VAL A 64 76.01 -44.88 -12.72
C VAL A 64 74.60 -44.95 -13.32
N THR A 65 74.11 -46.17 -13.57
CA THR A 65 72.78 -46.44 -14.11
C THR A 65 71.67 -46.15 -13.10
N GLY A 66 71.85 -46.52 -11.83
CA GLY A 66 70.92 -46.19 -10.75
C GLY A 66 70.83 -44.69 -10.47
N LYS A 67 71.94 -43.95 -10.59
CA LYS A 67 71.95 -42.47 -10.52
C LYS A 67 71.18 -41.83 -11.68
N LEU A 68 71.38 -42.30 -12.91
CA LEU A 68 70.61 -41.85 -14.08
C LEU A 68 69.11 -42.13 -13.93
N PHE A 69 68.75 -43.33 -13.48
CA PHE A 69 67.35 -43.70 -13.19
C PHE A 69 66.74 -42.81 -12.10
N THR A 70 67.51 -42.51 -11.05
CA THR A 70 67.09 -41.65 -9.95
C THR A 70 66.76 -40.23 -10.41
N PHE A 71 67.46 -39.66 -11.39
CA PHE A 71 67.07 -38.36 -11.96
C PHE A 71 65.66 -38.37 -12.55
N PHE A 72 65.28 -39.43 -13.26
CA PHE A 72 63.91 -39.57 -13.77
C PHE A 72 62.89 -39.75 -12.65
N VAL A 73 63.21 -40.57 -11.64
CA VAL A 73 62.35 -40.77 -10.46
C VAL A 73 62.16 -39.47 -9.68
N MET A 74 63.21 -38.65 -9.53
CA MET A 74 63.11 -37.35 -8.84
C MET A 74 62.21 -36.37 -9.60
N ILE A 75 62.39 -36.23 -10.92
CA ILE A 75 61.58 -35.32 -11.74
C ILE A 75 60.11 -35.77 -11.73
N ALA A 76 59.86 -37.05 -11.99
CA ALA A 76 58.51 -37.61 -11.99
C ALA A 76 57.88 -37.59 -10.59
N GLY A 77 58.66 -37.82 -9.54
CA GLY A 77 58.24 -37.74 -8.15
C GLY A 77 57.79 -36.33 -7.78
N LEU A 78 58.60 -35.32 -8.11
CA LEU A 78 58.29 -33.91 -7.84
C LEU A 78 57.02 -33.45 -8.58
N ILE A 79 56.85 -33.84 -9.84
CA ILE A 79 55.63 -33.54 -10.62
C ILE A 79 54.40 -34.19 -9.95
N ASN A 80 54.47 -35.49 -9.66
CA ASN A 80 53.35 -36.21 -9.06
C ASN A 80 52.99 -35.70 -7.66
N PHE A 81 53.99 -35.41 -6.81
CA PHE A 81 53.77 -34.89 -5.46
C PHE A 81 53.14 -33.49 -5.49
N SER A 82 53.60 -32.61 -6.39
CA SER A 82 53.01 -31.27 -6.57
C SER A 82 51.54 -31.34 -6.97
N ILE A 83 51.16 -32.29 -7.84
CA ILE A 83 49.77 -32.50 -8.25
C ILE A 83 48.92 -32.97 -7.06
N ILE A 84 49.44 -33.87 -6.21
CA ILE A 84 48.72 -34.30 -4.99
C ILE A 84 48.48 -33.13 -4.05
N VAL A 85 49.52 -32.33 -3.78
CA VAL A 85 49.40 -31.16 -2.90
C VAL A 85 48.36 -30.17 -3.44
N SER A 86 48.36 -29.92 -4.76
CA SER A 86 47.34 -29.09 -5.41
C SER A 86 45.93 -29.66 -5.21
N LEU A 87 45.69 -30.93 -5.54
CA LEU A 87 44.37 -31.56 -5.42
C LEU A 87 43.84 -31.56 -3.98
N VAL A 88 44.72 -31.79 -3.00
CA VAL A 88 44.36 -31.74 -1.57
C VAL A 88 44.05 -30.31 -1.15
N THR A 89 44.85 -29.34 -1.60
CA THR A 89 44.63 -27.90 -1.32
C THR A 89 43.32 -27.43 -1.93
N ASP A 90 43.06 -27.75 -3.20
CA ASP A 90 41.81 -27.41 -3.90
C ASP A 90 40.60 -28.00 -3.18
N LYS A 91 40.67 -29.28 -2.75
CA LYS A 91 39.55 -29.93 -2.04
C LYS A 91 39.34 -29.34 -0.63
N PHE A 92 40.41 -28.99 0.07
CA PHE A 92 40.33 -28.34 1.38
C PHE A 92 39.76 -26.93 1.26
N GLN A 93 40.16 -26.20 0.22
CA GLN A 93 39.64 -24.87 -0.09
C GLN A 93 38.17 -24.94 -0.51
N GLU A 94 37.75 -25.93 -1.31
CA GLU A 94 36.35 -26.17 -1.68
C GLU A 94 35.46 -26.50 -0.46
N PHE A 95 35.97 -27.29 0.48
CA PHE A 95 35.22 -27.64 1.70
C PHE A 95 35.07 -26.45 2.66
N ARG A 96 36.09 -25.59 2.73
CA ARG A 96 36.03 -24.35 3.52
C ARG A 96 35.16 -23.30 2.83
N SER A 97 35.31 -23.17 1.51
CA SER A 97 34.55 -22.21 0.70
C SER A 97 33.08 -22.56 0.62
N GLY A 98 32.67 -23.83 0.63
CA GLY A 98 31.25 -24.21 0.59
C GLY A 98 30.43 -23.64 1.77
N ARG A 99 31.03 -23.57 2.97
CA ARG A 99 30.40 -22.92 4.13
C ARG A 99 30.44 -21.39 4.03
N ASP A 100 31.58 -20.83 3.65
CA ASP A 100 31.75 -19.38 3.57
C ASP A 100 30.93 -18.77 2.41
N ARG A 101 30.68 -19.54 1.35
CA ARG A 101 29.83 -19.22 0.18
C ARG A 101 28.35 -19.55 0.38
N GLY A 102 27.92 -19.95 1.58
CA GLY A 102 26.49 -20.23 1.85
C GLY A 102 25.90 -21.39 1.04
N LEU A 103 26.69 -22.39 0.62
CA LEU A 103 26.19 -23.50 -0.22
C LEU A 103 25.66 -24.70 0.58
N ASP A 104 25.92 -24.73 1.89
CA ASP A 104 25.60 -25.83 2.81
C ASP A 104 24.16 -25.78 3.36
N PHE A 105 23.64 -26.94 3.79
CA PHE A 105 22.35 -27.05 4.47
C PHE A 105 22.43 -26.58 5.93
N LEU A 106 21.56 -25.66 6.30
CA LEU A 106 21.42 -25.16 7.67
C LEU A 106 20.49 -26.06 8.50
N LYS A 107 20.86 -26.27 9.76
CA LYS A 107 20.05 -27.02 10.74
C LYS A 107 19.56 -26.09 11.84
N VAL A 108 18.64 -25.20 11.50
CA VAL A 108 18.08 -24.18 12.41
C VAL A 108 16.55 -24.35 12.51
N LYS A 109 15.96 -23.90 13.63
CA LYS A 109 14.51 -23.84 13.88
C LYS A 109 14.16 -22.55 14.60
N ASN A 110 12.92 -22.08 14.47
CA ASN A 110 12.39 -20.88 15.13
C ASN A 110 13.29 -19.66 14.88
N HIS A 111 13.59 -19.44 13.61
CA HIS A 111 14.50 -18.41 13.13
C HIS A 111 13.78 -17.45 12.19
N VAL A 112 14.37 -16.27 12.01
CA VAL A 112 13.95 -15.26 11.04
C VAL A 112 14.71 -15.49 9.75
N LEU A 113 13.98 -15.43 8.63
CA LEU A 113 14.54 -15.49 7.29
C LEU A 113 14.52 -14.10 6.67
N ILE A 114 15.62 -13.70 6.03
CA ILE A 114 15.69 -12.44 5.26
C ILE A 114 16.14 -12.82 3.85
N CYS A 115 15.27 -12.58 2.87
CA CYS A 115 15.49 -12.89 1.47
C CYS A 115 15.59 -11.57 0.68
N SER A 116 16.78 -11.21 0.23
CA SER A 116 16.95 -9.97 -0.54
C SER A 116 18.24 -9.92 -1.38
N ASP A 117 18.21 -9.13 -2.43
CA ASP A 117 19.35 -8.69 -3.23
C ASP A 117 19.86 -7.28 -2.84
N ASP A 118 19.34 -6.68 -1.77
CA ASP A 118 19.73 -5.36 -1.28
C ASP A 118 20.42 -5.43 0.11
N PRO A 119 21.75 -5.23 0.17
CA PRO A 119 22.49 -5.21 1.44
C PRO A 119 22.06 -4.13 2.43
N THR A 120 21.66 -2.95 1.96
CA THR A 120 21.26 -1.84 2.84
C THR A 120 19.96 -2.19 3.54
N TRP A 121 18.96 -2.64 2.76
CA TRP A 121 17.69 -3.08 3.30
C TRP A 121 17.85 -4.26 4.29
N MET A 122 18.73 -5.22 3.96
CA MET A 122 19.05 -6.32 4.87
C MET A 122 19.59 -5.84 6.22
N LEU A 123 20.47 -4.83 6.22
CA LEU A 123 21.02 -4.27 7.45
C LEU A 123 19.93 -3.63 8.30
N GLU A 124 19.00 -2.92 7.69
CA GLU A 124 17.95 -2.22 8.42
C GLU A 124 16.95 -3.21 9.06
N ILE A 125 16.55 -4.25 8.34
CA ILE A 125 15.72 -5.33 8.91
C ILE A 125 16.44 -6.05 10.06
N ILE A 126 17.75 -6.28 9.95
CA ILE A 126 18.57 -6.86 11.04
C ILE A 126 18.59 -5.92 12.25
N SER A 127 18.77 -4.62 12.01
CA SER A 127 18.77 -3.53 12.99
C SER A 127 17.50 -3.56 13.86
N GLN A 128 16.34 -3.77 13.22
CA GLN A 128 15.05 -3.85 13.90
C GLN A 128 14.79 -5.21 14.60
N ASN A 129 15.57 -6.24 14.26
CA ASN A 129 15.41 -7.62 14.77
C ASN A 129 16.56 -8.07 15.70
N ARG A 130 17.20 -7.14 16.41
CA ARG A 130 18.32 -7.39 17.34
C ARG A 130 18.10 -8.54 18.33
N GLN A 131 16.87 -8.77 18.78
CA GLN A 131 16.57 -9.89 19.71
C GLN A 131 16.84 -11.28 19.11
N TYR A 132 16.65 -11.44 17.80
CA TYR A 132 16.90 -12.68 17.07
C TYR A 132 18.35 -12.77 16.61
N GLU A 133 18.95 -11.63 16.28
CA GLU A 133 20.38 -11.47 15.98
C GLU A 133 21.24 -11.94 17.16
N ARG A 134 20.99 -11.41 18.37
CA ARG A 134 21.69 -11.81 19.61
C ARG A 134 21.59 -13.31 19.93
N LYS A 135 20.54 -13.97 19.46
CA LYS A 135 20.30 -15.43 19.64
C LYS A 135 20.86 -16.27 18.49
N ASN A 136 21.55 -15.67 17.50
CA ASN A 136 22.02 -16.31 16.27
C ASN A 136 20.92 -17.05 15.49
N ARG A 137 19.74 -16.42 15.42
CA ARG A 137 18.50 -16.93 14.81
C ARG A 137 18.07 -16.14 13.58
N ILE A 138 18.99 -15.42 12.93
CA ILE A 138 18.76 -14.82 11.61
C ILE A 138 19.49 -15.66 10.56
N VAL A 139 18.83 -15.90 9.44
CA VAL A 139 19.39 -16.56 8.26
C VAL A 139 19.13 -15.67 7.05
N LEU A 140 20.19 -15.34 6.31
CA LEU A 140 20.10 -14.57 5.07
C LEU A 140 20.01 -15.51 3.86
N ILE A 141 19.22 -15.15 2.86
CA ILE A 141 19.27 -15.74 1.52
C ILE A 141 19.47 -14.61 0.53
N SER A 142 20.50 -14.74 -0.31
CA SER A 142 20.84 -13.69 -1.27
C SER A 142 21.52 -14.28 -2.51
N PRO A 143 21.29 -13.71 -3.72
CA PRO A 143 21.83 -14.25 -4.96
C PRO A 143 23.33 -13.97 -5.17
N PHE A 144 24.04 -13.44 -4.17
CA PHE A 144 25.47 -13.14 -4.26
C PHE A 144 26.37 -14.38 -4.11
N ASP A 145 27.53 -14.34 -4.75
CA ASP A 145 28.59 -15.36 -4.64
C ASP A 145 29.38 -15.27 -3.32
N GLU A 146 29.34 -14.11 -2.68
CA GLU A 146 30.00 -13.81 -1.41
C GLU A 146 28.97 -13.31 -0.38
N HIS A 147 29.36 -13.31 0.89
CA HIS A 147 28.44 -12.91 1.96
C HIS A 147 27.94 -11.47 1.71
N PRO A 148 26.63 -11.20 1.69
CA PRO A 148 26.08 -9.88 1.32
C PRO A 148 26.64 -8.74 2.17
N LEU A 149 26.92 -9.03 3.44
CA LEU A 149 27.38 -8.07 4.44
C LEU A 149 28.87 -8.23 4.82
N LEU A 150 29.75 -8.62 3.89
CA LEU A 150 31.18 -8.83 4.18
C LEU A 150 31.87 -7.63 4.84
N ALA A 151 31.48 -6.41 4.45
CA ALA A 151 32.07 -5.16 4.94
C ALA A 151 31.57 -4.72 6.33
N THR A 152 30.61 -5.44 6.93
CA THR A 152 29.99 -5.04 8.21
C THR A 152 30.35 -6.01 9.34
N SER A 153 29.91 -5.66 10.55
CA SER A 153 30.03 -6.54 11.74
C SER A 153 29.25 -7.85 11.62
N TYR A 154 28.32 -7.95 10.66
CA TYR A 154 27.46 -9.12 10.45
C TYR A 154 28.02 -10.16 9.48
N ASN A 155 29.30 -10.06 9.08
CA ASN A 155 29.96 -10.97 8.14
C ASN A 155 30.06 -12.46 8.57
N LYS A 156 29.69 -12.77 9.82
CA LYS A 156 29.64 -14.14 10.37
C LYS A 156 28.21 -14.68 10.51
N MET A 157 27.21 -13.92 10.05
CA MET A 157 25.82 -14.36 10.10
C MET A 157 25.61 -15.59 9.22
N LYS A 158 24.63 -16.44 9.58
CA LYS A 158 24.29 -17.60 8.76
C LYS A 158 23.64 -17.09 7.48
N TRP A 159 24.12 -17.57 6.34
CA TRP A 159 23.55 -17.20 5.05
C TRP A 159 23.54 -18.39 4.10
N VAL A 160 22.69 -18.30 3.07
CA VAL A 160 22.63 -19.23 1.95
C VAL A 160 22.74 -18.43 0.65
N SER A 161 23.64 -18.85 -0.23
CA SER A 161 23.78 -18.27 -1.56
C SER A 161 22.79 -18.90 -2.53
N GLY A 162 22.12 -18.06 -3.30
CA GLY A 162 21.22 -18.43 -4.37
C GLY A 162 19.88 -17.71 -4.30
N ASP A 163 19.07 -17.93 -5.33
CA ASP A 163 17.77 -17.30 -5.48
C ASP A 163 16.75 -17.88 -4.51
N SER A 164 16.12 -17.04 -3.69
CA SER A 164 15.11 -17.48 -2.73
C SER A 164 13.81 -17.98 -3.38
N PHE A 165 13.59 -17.70 -4.67
CA PHE A 165 12.48 -18.29 -5.41
C PHE A 165 12.76 -19.75 -5.86
N ASP A 166 13.99 -20.27 -5.71
CA ASP A 166 14.27 -21.70 -5.83
C ASP A 166 13.97 -22.42 -4.50
N LEU A 167 13.02 -23.35 -4.57
CA LEU A 167 12.62 -24.18 -3.44
C LEU A 167 13.77 -25.01 -2.85
N ASN A 168 14.82 -25.32 -3.63
CA ASN A 168 16.03 -25.98 -3.10
C ASN A 168 16.85 -25.04 -2.21
N VAL A 169 16.96 -23.76 -2.57
CA VAL A 169 17.66 -22.74 -1.77
C VAL A 169 16.93 -22.52 -0.45
N LEU A 170 15.60 -22.35 -0.50
CA LEU A 170 14.77 -22.26 0.70
C LEU A 170 14.89 -23.50 1.61
N ARG A 171 14.97 -24.70 1.02
CA ARG A 171 15.23 -25.94 1.78
C ARG A 171 16.61 -25.94 2.44
N LYS A 172 17.66 -25.45 1.77
CA LYS A 172 19.00 -25.30 2.35
C LYS A 172 18.97 -24.34 3.55
N ALA A 173 18.20 -23.27 3.46
CA ALA A 173 18.02 -22.30 4.54
C ALA A 173 17.14 -22.80 5.68
N ALA A 174 16.54 -23.99 5.57
CA ALA A 174 15.55 -24.52 6.51
C ALA A 174 14.29 -23.64 6.64
N ALA A 175 13.89 -22.96 5.56
CA ALA A 175 12.81 -21.97 5.53
C ALA A 175 11.48 -22.48 6.14
N ALA A 176 11.09 -23.74 5.89
CA ALA A 176 9.89 -24.36 6.47
C ALA A 176 9.85 -24.42 8.02
N LYS A 177 10.95 -24.06 8.71
CA LYS A 177 11.05 -23.97 10.18
C LYS A 177 11.34 -22.55 10.66
N ALA A 178 11.23 -21.57 9.78
CA ALA A 178 11.25 -20.16 10.12
C ALA A 178 9.94 -19.77 10.83
N ILE A 179 9.97 -18.68 11.57
CA ILE A 179 8.77 -18.08 12.19
C ILE A 179 8.33 -16.83 11.43
N ILE A 180 9.29 -16.08 10.89
CA ILE A 180 9.08 -14.83 10.15
C ILE A 180 9.99 -14.88 8.92
N ALA A 181 9.50 -14.40 7.79
CA ALA A 181 10.30 -14.20 6.59
C ALA A 181 10.08 -12.78 6.05
N TYR A 182 11.17 -12.03 5.93
CA TYR A 182 11.20 -10.72 5.27
C TYR A 182 11.70 -10.90 3.84
N VAL A 183 10.97 -10.34 2.87
CA VAL A 183 11.25 -10.52 1.44
C VAL A 183 11.25 -9.16 0.75
N TYR A 184 12.36 -8.82 0.09
CA TYR A 184 12.46 -7.65 -0.76
C TYR A 184 13.43 -7.91 -1.89
N PHE A 185 12.99 -7.62 -3.12
CA PHE A 185 13.83 -7.65 -4.31
C PHE A 185 13.52 -6.44 -5.18
N LYS A 186 14.52 -5.94 -5.90
CA LYS A 186 14.29 -4.84 -6.87
C LYS A 186 13.29 -5.23 -7.97
N ASP A 187 13.23 -6.53 -8.31
CA ASP A 187 12.18 -7.08 -9.17
C ASP A 187 11.08 -7.72 -8.31
N ASN A 188 9.89 -7.09 -8.34
CA ASN A 188 8.71 -7.57 -7.61
C ASN A 188 8.33 -9.01 -7.94
N SER A 189 8.65 -9.50 -9.15
CA SER A 189 8.36 -10.87 -9.57
C SER A 189 9.13 -11.88 -8.71
N TYR A 190 10.38 -11.57 -8.36
CA TYR A 190 11.21 -12.43 -7.50
C TYR A 190 10.72 -12.43 -6.06
N ALA A 191 10.28 -11.27 -5.55
CA ALA A 191 9.65 -11.17 -4.25
C ALA A 191 8.34 -11.99 -4.20
N LEU A 192 7.45 -11.81 -5.17
CA LEU A 192 6.18 -12.53 -5.27
C LEU A 192 6.39 -14.05 -5.36
N MET A 193 7.30 -14.50 -6.21
CA MET A 193 7.65 -15.92 -6.33
C MET A 193 8.22 -16.48 -5.04
N THR A 194 9.09 -15.73 -4.35
CA THR A 194 9.65 -16.15 -3.06
C THR A 194 8.56 -16.32 -2.00
N VAL A 195 7.64 -15.36 -1.87
CA VAL A 195 6.50 -15.44 -0.94
C VAL A 195 5.63 -16.65 -1.25
N LEU A 196 5.27 -16.85 -2.52
CA LEU A 196 4.48 -18.01 -2.95
C LEU A 196 5.14 -19.35 -2.54
N GLN A 197 6.46 -19.48 -2.73
CA GLN A 197 7.18 -20.69 -2.32
C GLN A 197 7.20 -20.88 -0.80
N LEU A 198 7.39 -19.80 -0.04
CA LEU A 198 7.38 -19.81 1.43
C LEU A 198 6.01 -20.24 1.99
N GLU A 199 4.94 -19.68 1.45
CA GLU A 199 3.56 -20.04 1.83
C GLU A 199 3.25 -21.49 1.47
N THR A 200 3.61 -21.91 0.25
CA THR A 200 3.40 -23.30 -0.23
C THR A 200 4.13 -24.34 0.63
N MET A 201 5.36 -24.05 1.06
CA MET A 201 6.16 -25.04 1.82
C MET A 201 5.89 -25.04 3.32
N SER A 202 5.40 -23.93 3.85
CA SER A 202 5.13 -23.79 5.28
C SER A 202 3.70 -24.13 5.65
N ASP A 203 2.80 -24.26 4.66
CA ASP A 203 1.36 -24.45 4.87
C ASP A 203 0.78 -23.28 5.69
N GLY A 204 1.20 -22.06 5.35
CA GLY A 204 0.74 -20.84 6.01
C GLY A 204 1.19 -20.70 7.47
N LYS A 205 2.40 -21.17 7.83
CA LYS A 205 2.92 -21.07 9.22
C LYS A 205 3.95 -19.98 9.44
N ILE A 206 4.58 -19.47 8.39
CA ILE A 206 5.63 -18.45 8.49
C ILE A 206 4.98 -17.08 8.36
N VAL A 207 5.18 -16.15 9.27
CA VAL A 207 4.68 -14.78 9.05
C VAL A 207 5.53 -14.12 7.95
N THR A 208 4.94 -13.90 6.77
CA THR A 208 5.65 -13.31 5.63
C THR A 208 5.41 -11.82 5.56
N GLN A 209 6.49 -11.05 5.45
CA GLN A 209 6.48 -9.61 5.26
C GLN A 209 7.21 -9.30 3.97
N ALA A 210 6.58 -8.57 3.06
CA ALA A 210 7.15 -8.25 1.76
C ALA A 210 7.18 -6.75 1.50
N GLN A 211 8.22 -6.29 0.79
CA GLN A 211 8.25 -4.98 0.18
C GLN A 211 8.22 -5.13 -1.34
N PHE A 212 7.45 -4.27 -2.00
CA PHE A 212 7.33 -4.19 -3.45
C PHE A 212 7.19 -2.72 -3.88
N VAL A 213 7.27 -2.44 -5.18
CA VAL A 213 7.03 -1.10 -5.73
C VAL A 213 5.99 -1.17 -6.84
N GLY A 214 4.94 -0.38 -6.76
CA GLY A 214 3.88 -0.33 -7.77
C GLY A 214 2.59 -0.98 -7.27
N ARG A 215 1.52 -0.17 -7.23
CA ARG A 215 0.24 -0.53 -6.61
C ARG A 215 -0.46 -1.71 -7.27
N GLU A 216 -0.21 -1.96 -8.55
CA GLU A 216 -0.73 -3.11 -9.26
C GLU A 216 -0.27 -4.46 -8.67
N PHE A 217 0.87 -4.48 -7.97
CA PHE A 217 1.40 -5.70 -7.35
C PHE A 217 0.72 -6.06 -6.04
N ARG A 218 0.10 -5.09 -5.36
CA ARG A 218 -0.53 -5.29 -4.03
C ARG A 218 -1.46 -6.50 -4.02
N LYS A 219 -2.39 -6.55 -4.98
CA LYS A 219 -3.35 -7.65 -5.11
C LYS A 219 -2.68 -9.02 -5.31
N TYR A 220 -1.56 -9.09 -6.01
CA TYR A 220 -0.86 -10.36 -6.19
C TYR A 220 -0.26 -10.89 -4.89
N PHE A 221 0.29 -10.00 -4.04
CA PHE A 221 0.80 -10.40 -2.73
C PHE A 221 -0.31 -10.86 -1.77
N GLU A 222 -1.48 -10.21 -1.83
CA GLU A 222 -2.68 -10.64 -1.11
C GLU A 222 -3.16 -12.02 -1.57
N ASP A 223 -3.23 -12.24 -2.88
CA ASP A 223 -3.70 -13.50 -3.49
C ASP A 223 -2.80 -14.69 -3.15
N VAL A 224 -1.48 -14.49 -3.06
CA VAL A 224 -0.54 -15.56 -2.63
C VAL A 224 -0.56 -15.81 -1.12
N GLY A 225 -1.23 -14.95 -0.34
CA GLY A 225 -1.39 -15.08 1.10
C GLY A 225 -0.26 -14.47 1.92
N CYS A 226 0.42 -13.44 1.41
CA CYS A 226 1.37 -12.66 2.19
C CYS A 226 0.66 -12.04 3.41
N ASP A 227 1.23 -12.16 4.61
CA ASP A 227 0.57 -11.59 5.81
C ASP A 227 0.59 -10.06 5.82
N HIS A 228 1.66 -9.43 5.34
CA HIS A 228 1.71 -7.99 5.08
C HIS A 228 2.65 -7.71 3.91
N ALA A 229 2.19 -6.93 2.94
CA ALA A 229 3.00 -6.48 1.82
C ALA A 229 2.87 -4.96 1.69
N LEU A 230 4.01 -4.29 1.51
CA LEU A 230 4.12 -2.85 1.64
C LEU A 230 4.78 -2.23 0.41
N ASP A 231 4.14 -1.18 -0.10
CA ASP A 231 4.76 -0.25 -1.05
C ASP A 231 5.32 0.95 -0.27
N PRO A 232 6.63 1.27 -0.35
CA PRO A 232 7.22 2.44 0.29
C PRO A 232 6.46 3.74 0.02
N TYR A 233 6.05 3.95 -1.24
CA TYR A 233 5.37 5.17 -1.67
C TYR A 233 3.98 5.28 -1.02
N ASP A 234 3.37 4.17 -0.62
CA ASP A 234 2.10 4.20 0.11
C ASP A 234 2.23 4.78 1.52
N LEU A 235 3.46 4.86 2.07
CA LEU A 235 3.72 5.40 3.41
C LEU A 235 4.34 6.79 3.40
N TYR A 236 5.49 6.96 2.75
CA TYR A 236 6.27 8.18 2.94
C TYR A 236 5.67 9.36 2.18
N VAL A 237 4.97 9.12 1.06
CA VAL A 237 4.32 10.19 0.29
C VAL A 237 3.14 10.82 1.04
N PRO A 238 2.17 10.07 1.58
CA PRO A 238 1.16 10.70 2.42
C PRO A 238 1.76 11.30 3.70
N LEU A 239 2.83 10.72 4.28
CA LEU A 239 3.54 11.35 5.40
C LEU A 239 4.15 12.72 5.06
N MET A 240 4.74 12.86 3.87
CA MET A 240 5.22 14.16 3.38
C MET A 240 4.06 15.15 3.25
N GLN A 241 2.90 14.73 2.74
CA GLN A 241 1.73 15.60 2.67
C GLN A 241 1.18 15.95 4.06
N LEU A 242 1.19 15.01 5.01
CA LEU A 242 0.83 15.25 6.40
C LEU A 242 1.80 16.22 7.09
N ALA A 243 3.08 16.25 6.71
CA ALA A 243 4.03 17.24 7.24
C ALA A 243 3.56 18.68 6.96
N PHE A 244 2.91 18.89 5.82
CA PHE A 244 2.31 20.17 5.45
C PHE A 244 0.91 20.37 6.06
N HIS A 245 0.03 19.38 6.00
CA HIS A 245 -1.37 19.54 6.44
C HIS A 245 -1.63 19.40 7.94
N SER A 246 -0.78 18.63 8.62
CA SER A 246 -0.94 18.17 10.00
C SER A 246 0.42 18.19 10.70
N GLN A 247 1.08 19.35 10.73
CA GLN A 247 2.41 19.53 11.31
C GLN A 247 2.55 18.84 12.70
N GLY A 248 3.53 17.95 12.80
CA GLY A 248 3.80 17.13 13.99
C GLY A 248 3.16 15.73 14.00
N ALA A 249 2.22 15.44 13.09
CA ALA A 249 1.73 14.07 12.89
C ALA A 249 2.82 13.10 12.40
N PRO A 250 3.70 13.46 11.44
CA PRO A 250 4.79 12.57 11.03
C PRO A 250 5.74 12.19 12.17
N GLU A 251 6.09 13.15 13.03
CA GLU A 251 6.94 12.90 14.19
C GLU A 251 6.28 11.94 15.19
N TRP A 252 4.97 12.11 15.43
CA TRP A 252 4.21 11.19 16.27
C TRP A 252 4.20 9.77 15.71
N ILE A 253 4.04 9.63 14.39
CA ILE A 253 4.05 8.33 13.71
C ILE A 253 5.43 7.68 13.85
N ASN A 254 6.50 8.44 13.61
CA ASN A 254 7.87 7.97 13.75
C ASN A 254 8.15 7.40 15.15
N GLU A 255 7.74 8.12 16.19
CA GLU A 255 7.92 7.70 17.59
C GLU A 255 7.13 6.45 17.98
N VAL A 256 5.96 6.25 17.37
CA VAL A 256 5.10 5.09 17.66
C VAL A 256 5.59 3.84 16.93
N ILE A 257 6.21 4.03 15.76
CA ILE A 257 6.78 2.96 14.93
C ILE A 257 8.20 2.58 15.39
N ASN A 258 8.94 3.49 16.00
CA ASN A 258 10.29 3.20 16.48
C ASN A 258 10.31 2.69 17.93
N ARG A 259 10.46 1.36 18.09
CA ARG A 259 10.49 0.70 19.41
C ARG A 259 11.62 1.17 20.32
N SER A 260 12.70 1.72 19.77
CA SER A 260 13.82 2.27 20.54
C SER A 260 13.42 3.46 21.41
N GLN A 261 12.36 4.17 21.04
CA GLN A 261 11.87 5.37 21.74
C GLN A 261 10.93 5.03 22.92
N GLY A 262 10.60 3.75 23.10
CA GLY A 262 9.90 3.21 24.27
C GLY A 262 8.37 3.24 24.18
N HIS A 263 7.79 4.03 23.28
CA HIS A 263 6.38 3.90 22.91
C HIS A 263 6.22 2.72 21.95
N GLY A 264 5.11 2.00 22.06
CA GLY A 264 4.84 0.89 21.16
C GLY A 264 3.36 0.57 21.05
N ILE A 265 2.92 0.26 19.84
CA ILE A 265 1.61 -0.34 19.61
C ILE A 265 1.74 -1.85 19.81
N VAL A 266 0.89 -2.37 20.70
CA VAL A 266 0.82 -3.80 21.00
C VAL A 266 -0.60 -4.28 20.75
N THR A 267 -0.72 -5.45 20.13
CA THR A 267 -1.99 -6.14 19.91
C THR A 267 -2.18 -7.20 20.99
N GLN A 268 -3.17 -7.04 21.87
CA GLN A 268 -3.45 -7.96 22.99
C GLN A 268 -4.87 -8.52 22.96
N LYS A 269 -5.08 -9.73 23.48
CA LYS A 269 -6.44 -10.28 23.64
C LYS A 269 -7.24 -9.48 24.65
N SER A 270 -8.51 -9.23 24.33
CA SER A 270 -9.45 -8.61 25.25
C SER A 270 -9.60 -9.43 26.54
N ASP A 271 -9.33 -8.80 27.68
CA ASP A 271 -9.57 -9.40 29.00
C ASP A 271 -11.05 -9.69 29.21
N SER A 272 -11.37 -10.78 29.89
CA SER A 272 -12.76 -11.18 30.16
C SER A 272 -13.59 -10.12 30.90
N ALA A 273 -12.93 -9.20 31.62
CA ALA A 273 -13.55 -8.10 32.35
C ALA A 273 -13.95 -6.90 31.48
N ASN A 274 -13.49 -6.85 30.22
CA ASN A 274 -13.75 -5.76 29.27
C ASN A 274 -14.77 -6.14 28.20
N ILE A 275 -15.11 -7.42 28.06
CA ILE A 275 -16.11 -7.90 27.11
C ILE A 275 -17.49 -7.32 27.48
N GLY A 276 -18.17 -6.73 26.49
CA GLY A 276 -19.47 -6.09 26.65
C GLY A 276 -19.45 -4.70 27.29
N LYS A 277 -18.26 -4.16 27.60
CA LYS A 277 -18.12 -2.73 27.94
C LYS A 277 -18.00 -1.89 26.67
N THR A 278 -18.33 -0.61 26.77
CA THR A 278 -18.17 0.33 25.67
C THR A 278 -16.71 0.73 25.46
N TRP A 279 -16.37 1.15 24.24
CA TRP A 279 -15.06 1.64 23.88
C TRP A 279 -14.62 2.83 24.75
N LEU A 280 -15.55 3.75 25.04
CA LEU A 280 -15.30 4.90 25.92
C LEU A 280 -14.94 4.49 27.35
N GLU A 281 -15.61 3.47 27.90
CA GLU A 281 -15.28 2.92 29.23
C GLU A 281 -13.91 2.25 29.26
N LEU A 282 -13.53 1.56 28.18
CA LEU A 282 -12.21 0.96 28.03
C LEU A 282 -11.12 2.03 28.04
N ILE A 283 -11.26 3.08 27.22
CA ILE A 283 -10.32 4.21 27.17
C ILE A 283 -10.17 4.80 28.58
N LYS A 284 -11.30 5.15 29.22
CA LYS A 284 -11.31 5.73 30.57
C LYS A 284 -10.55 4.87 31.58
N THR A 285 -10.83 3.57 31.60
CA THR A 285 -10.26 2.65 32.60
C THR A 285 -8.78 2.41 32.34
N ARG A 286 -8.39 2.09 31.09
CA ARG A 286 -7.01 1.78 30.70
C ARG A 286 -6.11 2.99 30.86
N LYS A 287 -6.55 4.15 30.36
CA LYS A 287 -5.76 5.38 30.39
C LYS A 287 -5.54 5.86 31.82
N MET A 288 -6.56 5.79 32.67
CA MET A 288 -6.46 6.19 34.08
C MET A 288 -5.58 5.23 34.90
N GLN A 289 -5.74 3.91 34.72
CA GLN A 289 -5.05 2.92 35.54
C GLN A 289 -3.61 2.65 35.09
N HIS A 290 -3.35 2.63 33.80
CA HIS A 290 -2.08 2.14 33.23
C HIS A 290 -1.47 3.09 32.19
N GLY A 291 -2.03 4.28 31.96
CA GLY A 291 -1.53 5.19 30.91
C GLY A 291 -1.72 4.68 29.47
N ILE A 292 -2.28 3.49 29.29
CA ILE A 292 -2.49 2.80 28.02
C ILE A 292 -3.63 3.49 27.26
N MET A 293 -3.39 3.75 25.97
CA MET A 293 -4.37 4.35 25.07
C MET A 293 -4.83 3.34 24.02
N PRO A 294 -6.07 2.81 24.10
CA PRO A 294 -6.63 1.98 23.03
C PRO A 294 -6.84 2.80 21.76
N ILE A 295 -6.41 2.28 20.61
CA ILE A 295 -6.48 2.97 19.31
C ILE A 295 -7.44 2.25 18.35
N ALA A 296 -7.33 0.92 18.28
CA ALA A 296 -8.12 0.10 17.37
C ALA A 296 -8.52 -1.22 18.01
N VAL A 297 -9.56 -1.84 17.46
CA VAL A 297 -9.99 -3.20 17.80
C VAL A 297 -9.89 -4.08 16.58
N MET A 298 -9.41 -5.29 16.78
CA MET A 298 -9.36 -6.32 15.76
C MET A 298 -10.30 -7.48 16.01
N ILE A 299 -11.10 -7.81 15.00
CA ILE A 299 -12.14 -8.85 15.03
C ILE A 299 -12.02 -9.66 13.76
N ASP A 300 -11.81 -10.97 13.81
CA ASP A 300 -11.76 -11.82 12.60
C ASP A 300 -10.83 -11.30 11.49
N GLU A 301 -9.62 -10.83 11.87
CA GLU A 301 -8.59 -10.30 10.96
C GLU A 301 -8.89 -8.92 10.37
N VAL A 302 -9.59 -8.11 11.14
CA VAL A 302 -10.06 -6.80 10.70
C VAL A 302 -9.56 -5.77 11.66
N VAL A 303 -8.97 -4.68 11.20
CA VAL A 303 -8.69 -3.54 12.06
C VAL A 303 -9.82 -2.52 11.94
N LEU A 304 -10.53 -2.26 13.05
CA LEU A 304 -11.44 -1.13 13.18
C LEU A 304 -10.73 -0.04 14.00
N ILE A 305 -10.28 1.00 13.30
CA ILE A 305 -9.58 2.15 13.87
C ILE A 305 -10.59 3.11 14.47
N ASN A 306 -10.26 3.67 15.65
CA ASN A 306 -11.09 4.64 16.34
C ASN A 306 -12.60 4.27 16.41
N PRO A 307 -12.99 3.09 16.93
CA PRO A 307 -14.39 2.67 17.02
C PRO A 307 -15.26 3.71 17.74
N ASP A 308 -16.55 3.76 17.43
CA ASP A 308 -17.50 4.68 18.08
C ASP A 308 -17.47 4.58 19.61
N ALA A 309 -17.78 5.67 20.30
CA ALA A 309 -17.74 5.71 21.77
C ALA A 309 -18.64 4.64 22.43
N SER A 310 -19.77 4.34 21.79
CA SER A 310 -20.76 3.33 22.19
C SER A 310 -20.42 1.91 21.73
N PHE A 311 -19.36 1.71 20.95
CA PHE A 311 -18.99 0.40 20.43
C PHE A 311 -18.72 -0.60 21.56
N GLU A 312 -19.44 -1.73 21.56
CA GLU A 312 -19.28 -2.78 22.57
C GLU A 312 -18.19 -3.77 22.17
N ILE A 313 -17.28 -4.08 23.11
CA ILE A 313 -16.13 -4.95 22.84
C ILE A 313 -16.61 -6.41 22.74
N PRO A 314 -16.50 -7.06 21.57
CA PRO A 314 -16.97 -8.43 21.39
C PRO A 314 -15.99 -9.43 22.00
N LYS A 315 -16.49 -10.65 22.24
CA LYS A 315 -15.66 -11.75 22.76
C LYS A 315 -14.67 -12.23 21.70
N GLY A 316 -13.41 -12.38 22.08
CA GLY A 316 -12.37 -12.89 21.19
C GLY A 316 -11.70 -11.82 20.32
N SER A 317 -12.07 -10.55 20.48
CA SER A 317 -11.37 -9.45 19.85
C SER A 317 -9.95 -9.27 20.42
N LEU A 318 -9.10 -8.71 19.58
CA LEU A 318 -7.79 -8.20 19.93
C LEU A 318 -7.88 -6.68 20.04
N ILE A 319 -7.30 -6.07 21.07
CA ILE A 319 -7.21 -4.62 21.21
C ILE A 319 -5.81 -4.19 20.81
N MET A 320 -5.73 -3.23 19.90
CA MET A 320 -4.50 -2.54 19.55
C MET A 320 -4.41 -1.29 20.39
N GLN A 321 -3.35 -1.19 21.19
CA GLN A 321 -3.20 -0.14 22.18
C GLN A 321 -1.78 0.41 22.18
N LEU A 322 -1.67 1.72 22.35
CA LEU A 322 -0.41 2.42 22.59
C LEU A 322 -0.05 2.27 24.06
N GLU A 323 1.04 1.53 24.30
CA GLU A 323 1.58 1.33 25.64
C GLU A 323 2.64 2.40 25.94
N PRO A 324 2.64 2.98 27.15
CA PRO A 324 3.70 3.87 27.56
C PRO A 324 5.00 3.08 27.86
N PRO A 325 6.18 3.72 27.77
CA PRO A 325 7.44 3.09 28.15
C PRO A 325 7.44 2.61 29.61
N GLU A 326 8.19 1.53 29.90
CA GLU A 326 8.30 0.97 31.26
C GLU A 326 8.78 2.00 32.30
N SER A 327 9.60 2.96 31.88
CA SER A 327 10.11 4.04 32.74
C SER A 327 9.02 5.04 33.17
N ARG A 328 7.93 5.17 32.40
CA ARG A 328 6.85 6.14 32.62
C ARG A 328 5.47 5.51 32.41
N PRO A 329 5.03 4.59 33.29
CA PRO A 329 3.87 3.73 33.08
C PRO A 329 2.50 4.44 33.10
N LYS A 330 2.45 5.77 33.21
CA LYS A 330 1.21 6.56 33.13
C LYS A 330 1.15 7.45 31.88
N GLY A 331 2.19 7.44 31.04
CA GLY A 331 2.32 8.33 29.90
C GLY A 331 3.23 9.52 30.17
N ASP A 332 3.28 10.43 29.21
CA ASP A 332 4.31 11.46 29.12
C ASP A 332 3.95 12.71 29.93
N LEU A 333 4.98 13.29 30.53
CA LEU A 333 4.96 14.59 31.19
C LEU A 333 5.86 15.54 30.40
N GLU A 334 5.82 16.83 30.66
CA GLU A 334 6.56 17.83 29.87
C GLU A 334 8.08 17.60 29.83
N GLU A 335 8.66 17.03 30.89
CA GLU A 335 10.09 16.65 30.93
C GLU A 335 10.47 15.56 29.91
N HIS A 336 9.47 14.85 29.39
CA HIS A 336 9.60 13.79 28.42
C HIS A 336 9.28 14.24 26.99
N ALA A 337 8.90 15.52 26.80
CA ALA A 337 8.46 16.03 25.52
C ALA A 337 9.64 16.15 24.54
N ILE A 338 9.42 15.73 23.30
CA ILE A 338 10.43 15.73 22.23
C ILE A 338 10.25 16.95 21.34
N ASP A 339 11.32 17.41 20.71
CA ASP A 339 11.27 18.55 19.79
C ASP A 339 10.64 18.13 18.46
N VAL A 340 9.75 18.96 17.91
CA VAL A 340 9.12 18.72 16.61
C VAL A 340 9.76 19.61 15.56
N ILE A 341 10.18 19.02 14.45
CA ILE A 341 10.75 19.73 13.30
C ILE A 341 9.64 20.13 12.32
N GLY A 342 9.85 21.17 11.51
CA GLY A 342 8.92 21.58 10.44
C GLY A 342 7.63 22.24 10.95
N MET A 343 7.73 23.03 12.03
CA MET A 343 6.61 23.75 12.66
C MET A 343 6.48 25.20 12.17
N ASP A 344 7.14 25.54 11.08
CA ASP A 344 7.19 26.89 10.51
C ASP A 344 5.82 27.35 9.98
N GLU A 345 5.59 28.66 9.93
CA GLU A 345 4.34 29.21 9.42
C GLU A 345 4.28 29.03 7.89
N ILE A 346 3.38 28.16 7.42
CA ILE A 346 3.21 27.94 5.98
C ILE A 346 2.28 29.00 5.40
N GLY A 347 2.66 29.57 4.25
CA GLY A 347 1.85 30.50 3.49
C GLY A 347 0.47 29.93 3.12
N ILE A 348 -0.57 30.75 3.28
CA ILE A 348 -1.97 30.33 3.04
C ILE A 348 -2.28 30.29 1.54
N ASP A 349 -1.63 31.16 0.75
CA ASP A 349 -1.84 31.32 -0.68
C ASP A 349 -0.63 30.79 -1.48
N GLY A 350 -0.90 30.01 -2.53
CA GLY A 350 0.15 29.50 -3.42
C GLY A 350 -0.20 28.14 -4.03
N HIS A 351 0.57 27.73 -5.04
CA HIS A 351 0.45 26.42 -5.65
C HIS A 351 1.34 25.39 -4.94
N VAL A 352 1.07 24.11 -5.16
CA VAL A 352 1.94 23.01 -4.72
C VAL A 352 2.96 22.70 -5.80
N LEU A 353 4.24 22.70 -5.46
CA LEU A 353 5.33 22.34 -6.37
C LEU A 353 5.77 20.89 -6.09
N ILE A 354 5.91 20.08 -7.13
CA ILE A 354 6.51 18.74 -7.07
C ILE A 354 7.75 18.78 -7.95
N SER A 355 8.93 18.54 -7.37
CA SER A 355 10.21 18.45 -8.08
C SER A 355 10.74 17.03 -7.96
N SER A 356 10.69 16.26 -9.05
CA SER A 356 11.05 14.84 -9.00
C SER A 356 11.26 14.29 -10.41
N ASP A 357 12.17 13.32 -10.55
CA ASP A 357 12.27 12.47 -11.74
C ASP A 357 11.83 11.02 -11.46
N ASN A 358 11.28 10.80 -10.26
CA ASN A 358 10.80 9.52 -9.79
C ASN A 358 9.31 9.37 -10.17
N ARG A 359 9.04 8.59 -11.21
CA ARG A 359 7.69 8.37 -11.73
C ARG A 359 6.70 7.90 -10.65
N PHE A 360 7.10 6.92 -9.83
CA PHE A 360 6.24 6.35 -8.79
C PHE A 360 5.89 7.40 -7.71
N PHE A 361 6.84 8.26 -7.37
CA PHE A 361 6.62 9.38 -6.44
C PHE A 361 5.58 10.37 -6.98
N ILE A 362 5.74 10.82 -8.23
CA ILE A 362 4.84 11.79 -8.85
C ILE A 362 3.43 11.20 -8.97
N GLU A 363 3.30 9.97 -9.48
CA GLU A 363 2.01 9.28 -9.60
C GLU A 363 1.32 9.14 -8.24
N ARG A 364 2.08 8.85 -7.19
CA ARG A 364 1.55 8.73 -5.83
C ARG A 364 1.13 10.08 -5.25
N CYS A 365 1.94 11.12 -5.39
CA CYS A 365 1.61 12.48 -4.96
C CYS A 365 0.28 12.94 -5.59
N LEU A 366 0.17 12.81 -6.91
CA LEU A 366 -1.05 13.19 -7.64
C LEU A 366 -2.24 12.34 -7.22
N PHE A 367 -2.05 11.04 -6.98
CA PHE A 367 -3.14 10.21 -6.50
C PHE A 367 -3.67 10.65 -5.13
N GLU A 368 -2.80 10.87 -4.14
CA GLU A 368 -3.21 11.31 -2.80
C GLU A 368 -3.91 12.67 -2.84
N MET A 369 -3.35 13.63 -3.59
CA MET A 369 -3.97 14.94 -3.80
C MET A 369 -5.35 14.82 -4.48
N SER A 370 -5.52 13.83 -5.36
CA SER A 370 -6.82 13.56 -6.01
C SER A 370 -7.87 13.04 -5.03
N GLN A 371 -7.50 12.21 -4.05
CA GLN A 371 -8.45 11.69 -3.05
C GLN A 371 -9.01 12.81 -2.17
N ARG A 372 -8.19 13.84 -1.90
CA ARG A 372 -8.58 15.03 -1.12
C ARG A 372 -9.30 16.09 -1.95
N ASN A 373 -9.40 15.88 -3.26
CA ASN A 373 -9.94 16.86 -4.21
C ASN A 373 -9.26 18.23 -4.04
N GLN A 374 -7.91 18.20 -4.01
CA GLN A 374 -7.05 19.37 -3.85
C GLN A 374 -7.46 20.48 -4.82
N GLN A 375 -7.80 21.65 -4.30
CA GLN A 375 -8.32 22.77 -5.10
C GLN A 375 -7.19 23.63 -5.67
N GLU A 376 -6.04 23.61 -5.01
CA GLU A 376 -4.86 24.35 -5.37
C GLU A 376 -4.25 23.79 -6.65
N LYS A 377 -3.68 24.71 -7.44
CA LYS A 377 -2.90 24.34 -8.60
C LYS A 377 -1.69 23.51 -8.18
N ILE A 378 -1.35 22.50 -8.96
CA ILE A 378 -0.18 21.65 -8.78
C ILE A 378 0.76 21.89 -9.96
N VAL A 379 2.02 22.20 -9.68
CA VAL A 379 3.06 22.35 -10.70
C VAL A 379 4.03 21.20 -10.53
N VAL A 380 4.21 20.39 -11.57
CA VAL A 380 5.19 19.30 -11.59
C VAL A 380 6.38 19.74 -12.44
N LEU A 381 7.55 19.78 -11.82
CA LEU A 381 8.84 19.99 -12.45
C LEU A 381 9.58 18.64 -12.54
N SER A 382 9.82 18.18 -13.76
CA SER A 382 10.48 16.88 -14.00
C SER A 382 11.17 16.82 -15.35
N GLU A 383 12.23 16.02 -15.48
CA GLU A 383 12.80 15.64 -16.76
C GLU A 383 12.01 14.54 -17.47
N ILE A 384 11.13 13.82 -16.75
CA ILE A 384 10.33 12.76 -17.36
C ILE A 384 9.19 13.37 -18.19
N PRO A 385 8.80 12.73 -19.31
CA PRO A 385 7.67 13.19 -20.09
C PRO A 385 6.38 13.12 -19.28
N ILE A 386 5.41 13.98 -19.63
CA ILE A 386 4.10 14.01 -18.99
C ILE A 386 3.48 12.61 -18.92
N LEU A 387 2.90 12.29 -17.76
CA LEU A 387 2.24 11.02 -17.53
C LEU A 387 1.01 10.86 -18.44
N GLU A 388 0.75 9.63 -18.90
CA GLU A 388 -0.38 9.32 -19.76
C GLU A 388 -1.73 9.54 -19.07
N GLU A 389 -1.78 9.34 -17.74
CA GLU A 389 -2.97 9.49 -16.91
C GLU A 389 -2.70 10.47 -15.77
N ILE A 390 -3.35 11.65 -15.83
CA ILE A 390 -3.38 12.63 -14.73
C ILE A 390 -4.82 12.66 -14.18
N PRO A 391 -5.03 12.63 -12.86
CA PRO A 391 -6.36 12.69 -12.27
C PRO A 391 -7.15 13.94 -12.72
N TYR A 392 -8.32 13.74 -13.31
CA TYR A 392 -9.11 14.84 -13.93
C TYR A 392 -9.64 15.89 -12.96
N ASN A 393 -9.65 15.59 -11.65
CA ASN A 393 -10.11 16.50 -10.61
C ASN A 393 -9.01 17.45 -10.10
N LEU A 394 -7.79 17.34 -10.63
CA LEU A 394 -6.65 18.18 -10.26
C LEU A 394 -6.32 19.20 -11.36
N ASP A 395 -5.89 20.39 -10.95
CA ASP A 395 -5.31 21.40 -11.86
C ASP A 395 -3.78 21.25 -11.90
N VAL A 396 -3.30 20.37 -12.78
CA VAL A 396 -1.87 20.04 -12.90
C VAL A 396 -1.24 20.75 -14.09
N GLN A 397 -0.18 21.51 -13.84
CA GLN A 397 0.72 22.06 -14.85
C GLN A 397 2.03 21.27 -14.86
N TRP A 398 2.35 20.66 -16.01
CA TRP A 398 3.62 19.95 -16.20
C TRP A 398 4.69 20.86 -16.81
N ILE A 399 5.90 20.79 -16.28
CA ILE A 399 7.07 21.52 -16.75
C ILE A 399 8.21 20.52 -16.94
N GLU A 400 8.55 20.30 -18.21
CA GLU A 400 9.66 19.45 -18.60
C GLU A 400 10.97 20.24 -18.46
N GLY A 401 11.77 19.92 -17.45
CA GLY A 401 13.00 20.64 -17.16
C GLY A 401 13.82 20.02 -16.02
N ASP A 402 15.13 20.26 -16.07
CA ASP A 402 16.09 19.81 -15.06
C ASP A 402 15.81 20.49 -13.71
N SER A 403 15.70 19.68 -12.66
CA SER A 403 15.48 20.12 -11.28
C SER A 403 16.72 20.76 -10.64
N ASN A 404 17.84 20.85 -11.36
CA ASN A 404 19.04 21.59 -10.95
C ASN A 404 19.11 23.00 -11.58
N SER A 405 18.17 23.34 -12.47
CA SER A 405 18.20 24.55 -13.28
C SER A 405 17.34 25.66 -12.67
N GLU A 406 17.97 26.80 -12.39
CA GLU A 406 17.28 28.03 -11.94
C GLU A 406 16.16 28.44 -12.91
N LYS A 407 16.41 28.29 -14.22
CA LYS A 407 15.41 28.59 -15.26
C LYS A 407 14.16 27.72 -15.12
N SER A 408 14.33 26.46 -14.72
CA SER A 408 13.22 25.52 -14.55
C SER A 408 12.34 25.92 -13.37
N PHE A 409 12.95 26.29 -12.23
CA PHE A 409 12.20 26.81 -11.07
C PHE A 409 11.51 28.16 -11.38
N GLN A 410 12.13 29.03 -12.17
CA GLN A 410 11.48 30.25 -12.65
C GLN A 410 10.28 29.95 -13.56
N GLN A 411 10.38 28.94 -14.44
CA GLN A 411 9.26 28.49 -15.27
C GLN A 411 8.14 27.87 -14.44
N ALA A 412 8.52 27.16 -13.36
CA ALA A 412 7.60 26.65 -12.34
C ALA A 412 7.00 27.72 -11.45
N LYS A 413 7.45 28.97 -11.59
CA LYS A 413 7.05 30.10 -10.73
C LYS A 413 7.23 29.78 -9.25
N SER A 414 8.35 29.15 -8.88
CA SER A 414 8.59 28.65 -7.51
C SER A 414 8.35 29.69 -6.41
N THR A 415 8.53 30.99 -6.68
CA THR A 415 8.22 32.10 -5.75
C THR A 415 6.74 32.25 -5.42
N GLU A 416 5.83 31.67 -6.22
CA GLU A 416 4.38 31.63 -5.97
C GLU A 416 3.95 30.29 -5.33
N ALA A 417 4.90 29.39 -5.04
CA ALA A 417 4.60 28.12 -4.38
C ALA A 417 4.44 28.34 -2.87
N LYS A 418 3.61 27.51 -2.23
CA LYS A 418 3.50 27.49 -0.76
C LYS A 418 4.24 26.32 -0.13
N VAL A 419 4.32 25.22 -0.88
CA VAL A 419 4.96 23.98 -0.46
C VAL A 419 5.63 23.32 -1.66
N ALA A 420 6.80 22.74 -1.43
CA ALA A 420 7.53 21.96 -2.42
C ALA A 420 7.80 20.54 -1.91
N LEU A 421 7.44 19.54 -2.71
CA LEU A 421 7.72 18.13 -2.47
C LEU A 421 8.86 17.68 -3.39
N ILE A 422 9.96 17.20 -2.79
CA ILE A 422 11.20 16.86 -3.51
C ILE A 422 11.59 15.41 -3.23
N ASP A 423 11.66 14.59 -4.29
CA ASP A 423 12.11 13.18 -4.20
C ASP A 423 12.72 12.74 -5.53
N HIS A 424 14.04 12.68 -5.57
CA HIS A 424 14.83 12.14 -6.67
C HIS A 424 15.54 10.87 -6.20
N GLY A 425 15.87 9.98 -7.13
CA GLY A 425 16.55 8.72 -6.82
C GLY A 425 18.01 8.88 -6.32
N ASP A 426 18.57 10.08 -6.32
CA ASP A 426 19.88 10.39 -5.74
C ASP A 426 19.80 11.60 -4.81
N ASP A 427 20.30 11.44 -3.58
CA ASP A 427 20.32 12.49 -2.55
C ASP A 427 21.05 13.77 -3.00
N GLY A 428 22.03 13.66 -3.91
CA GLY A 428 22.72 14.81 -4.47
C GLY A 428 21.79 15.68 -5.32
N GLN A 429 20.86 15.06 -6.06
CA GLN A 429 19.83 15.79 -6.79
C GLN A 429 18.81 16.43 -5.84
N ASN A 430 18.38 15.73 -4.79
CA ASN A 430 17.53 16.31 -3.75
C ASN A 430 18.16 17.57 -3.14
N LEU A 431 19.44 17.49 -2.76
CA LEU A 431 20.17 18.63 -2.22
C LEU A 431 20.25 19.80 -3.20
N MET A 432 20.54 19.53 -4.47
CA MET A 432 20.59 20.58 -5.49
C MET A 432 19.22 21.21 -5.74
N ALA A 433 18.16 20.42 -5.83
CA ALA A 433 16.80 20.91 -6.02
C ALA A 433 16.36 21.82 -4.86
N VAL A 434 16.60 21.40 -3.61
CA VAL A 434 16.36 22.23 -2.42
C VAL A 434 17.18 23.52 -2.49
N MET A 435 18.50 23.43 -2.73
CA MET A 435 19.35 24.63 -2.82
C MET A 435 18.86 25.64 -3.87
N ARG A 436 18.36 25.16 -5.02
CA ARG A 436 17.85 26.02 -6.09
C ARG A 436 16.51 26.64 -5.75
N LEU A 437 15.64 25.89 -5.08
CA LEU A 437 14.37 26.41 -4.59
C LEU A 437 14.60 27.51 -3.55
N GLU A 438 15.49 27.26 -2.58
CA GLU A 438 15.87 28.20 -1.53
C GLU A 438 16.49 29.49 -2.11
N GLU A 439 17.43 29.36 -3.06
CA GLU A 439 18.03 30.51 -3.76
C GLU A 439 16.98 31.33 -4.54
N ALA A 440 15.97 30.67 -5.12
CA ALA A 440 14.93 31.34 -5.89
C ALA A 440 13.86 32.01 -5.03
N THR A 441 13.63 31.53 -3.81
CA THR A 441 12.48 31.90 -2.97
C THR A 441 12.85 32.62 -1.68
N ASP A 442 14.14 32.70 -1.35
CA ASP A 442 14.66 33.29 -0.10
C ASP A 442 14.06 32.61 1.16
N GLY A 443 13.76 31.31 1.07
CA GLY A 443 13.21 30.50 2.15
C GLY A 443 11.73 30.74 2.47
N GLU A 444 10.96 31.33 1.56
CA GLU A 444 9.51 31.53 1.75
C GLU A 444 8.66 30.28 1.50
N VAL A 445 9.20 29.26 0.82
CA VAL A 445 8.46 28.04 0.45
C VAL A 445 8.76 26.92 1.44
N PHE A 446 7.71 26.31 2.00
CA PHE A 446 7.88 25.16 2.88
C PHE A 446 8.37 23.95 2.10
N THR A 447 9.61 23.52 2.34
CA THR A 447 10.29 22.50 1.56
C THR A 447 10.32 21.17 2.30
N ILE A 448 9.82 20.12 1.62
CA ILE A 448 9.80 18.75 2.11
C ILE A 448 10.61 17.86 1.16
N ALA A 449 11.67 17.23 1.67
CA ALA A 449 12.58 16.42 0.85
C ALA A 449 12.89 15.04 1.45
N THR A 450 13.16 14.04 0.61
CA THR A 450 13.63 12.73 1.05
C THR A 450 15.16 12.62 1.04
N PHE A 451 15.70 11.66 1.78
CA PHE A 451 17.11 11.26 1.69
C PHE A 451 17.28 9.78 2.01
N HIS A 452 18.40 9.18 1.58
CA HIS A 452 18.69 7.75 1.79
C HIS A 452 20.06 7.46 2.41
N LYS A 453 21.00 8.41 2.38
CA LYS A 453 22.32 8.27 3.01
C LYS A 453 22.27 8.68 4.48
N GLU A 454 22.97 7.91 5.31
CA GLU A 454 23.18 8.26 6.73
C GLU A 454 23.74 9.69 6.89
N ASP A 455 23.24 10.42 7.89
CA ASP A 455 23.61 11.80 8.24
C ASP A 455 23.43 12.84 7.11
N PHE A 456 22.62 12.54 6.09
CA PHE A 456 22.37 13.46 4.96
C PHE A 456 21.34 14.55 5.29
N ASP A 457 20.44 14.27 6.23
CA ASP A 457 19.50 15.21 6.84
C ASP A 457 20.17 16.56 7.22
N GLN A 458 21.35 16.50 7.85
CA GLN A 458 22.10 17.69 8.27
C GLN A 458 22.52 18.58 7.10
N GLN A 459 22.67 18.02 5.89
CA GLN A 459 23.00 18.80 4.70
C GLN A 459 21.77 19.50 4.15
N LEU A 460 20.62 18.80 4.12
CA LEU A 460 19.34 19.35 3.70
C LEU A 460 18.87 20.49 4.62
N PHE A 461 18.95 20.30 5.95
CA PHE A 461 18.63 21.37 6.90
C PHE A 461 19.56 22.58 6.79
N LYS A 462 20.84 22.38 6.46
CA LYS A 462 21.80 23.48 6.29
C LYS A 462 21.49 24.36 5.07
N VAL A 463 20.86 23.81 4.05
CA VAL A 463 20.54 24.55 2.83
C VAL A 463 19.18 25.22 2.87
N GLY A 464 18.33 24.87 3.85
CA GLY A 464 17.02 25.51 4.07
C GLY A 464 15.82 24.56 4.07
N CYS A 465 16.02 23.24 3.94
CA CYS A 465 14.89 22.29 3.96
C CYS A 465 14.16 22.33 5.32
N ASP A 466 12.84 22.53 5.33
CA ASP A 466 12.05 22.59 6.58
C ASP A 466 11.78 21.22 7.17
N PHE A 467 11.50 20.23 6.32
CA PHE A 467 11.22 18.87 6.74
C PHE A 467 11.93 17.87 5.82
N CYS A 468 12.66 16.93 6.40
CA CYS A 468 13.23 15.83 5.63
C CYS A 468 12.93 14.48 6.27
N LEU A 469 12.92 13.43 5.44
CA LEU A 469 12.47 12.10 5.84
C LEU A 469 13.29 11.02 5.12
N ASP A 470 13.74 10.02 5.86
CA ASP A 470 14.31 8.79 5.31
C ASP A 470 13.21 7.72 5.21
N PRO A 471 12.81 7.29 4.00
CA PRO A 471 11.83 6.23 3.84
C PRO A 471 12.24 4.92 4.52
N GLU A 472 13.53 4.58 4.53
CA GLU A 472 14.02 3.31 5.10
C GLU A 472 13.90 3.27 6.62
N GLU A 473 13.98 4.43 7.30
CA GLU A 473 13.73 4.55 8.75
C GLU A 473 12.28 4.23 9.12
N LEU A 474 11.34 4.22 8.17
CA LEU A 474 9.93 3.90 8.42
C LEU A 474 9.60 2.46 8.05
N ILE A 475 10.06 2.02 6.88
CA ILE A 475 9.67 0.74 6.26
C ILE A 475 10.07 -0.45 7.14
N ALA A 476 11.34 -0.52 7.53
CA ALA A 476 11.85 -1.66 8.26
C ALA A 476 11.24 -1.80 9.66
N PRO A 477 11.07 -0.71 10.44
CA PRO A 477 10.29 -0.75 11.67
C PRO A 477 8.86 -1.23 11.48
N ILE A 478 8.13 -0.73 10.47
CA ILE A 478 6.74 -1.15 10.21
C ILE A 478 6.69 -2.65 9.91
N LEU A 479 7.50 -3.15 8.97
CA LEU A 479 7.55 -4.57 8.63
C LEU A 479 7.94 -5.42 9.86
N SER A 480 8.92 -4.96 10.64
CA SER A 480 9.37 -5.65 11.86
C SER A 480 8.29 -5.75 12.91
N GLN A 481 7.58 -4.64 13.14
CA GLN A 481 6.52 -4.58 14.13
C GLN A 481 5.25 -5.32 13.67
N ALA A 482 4.87 -5.21 12.39
CA ALA A 482 3.71 -5.90 11.81
C ALA A 482 3.88 -7.43 11.85
N ALA A 483 5.11 -7.93 11.71
CA ALA A 483 5.42 -9.35 11.89
C ALA A 483 5.13 -9.87 13.31
N LEU A 484 5.14 -8.99 14.32
CA LEU A 484 4.96 -9.33 15.73
C LEU A 484 3.58 -8.94 16.27
N ASN A 485 2.98 -7.90 15.70
CA ASN A 485 1.71 -7.33 16.07
C ASN A 485 0.77 -7.38 14.86
N PRO A 486 -0.09 -8.41 14.76
CA PRO A 486 -1.06 -8.50 13.67
C PRO A 486 -1.88 -7.23 13.57
N GLY A 487 -2.14 -6.77 12.34
CA GLY A 487 -2.93 -5.57 12.04
C GLY A 487 -2.21 -4.25 12.19
N LEU A 488 -0.98 -4.23 12.73
CA LEU A 488 -0.24 -2.97 12.86
C LEU A 488 0.07 -2.32 11.51
N GLY A 489 0.49 -3.11 10.52
CA GLY A 489 0.77 -2.60 9.18
C GLY A 489 -0.44 -1.87 8.59
N THR A 490 -1.61 -2.52 8.63
CA THR A 490 -2.88 -1.90 8.26
C THR A 490 -3.19 -0.64 9.06
N LEU A 491 -3.08 -0.69 10.39
CA LEU A 491 -3.38 0.46 11.25
C LEU A 491 -2.54 1.67 10.85
N ILE A 492 -1.23 1.48 10.64
CA ILE A 492 -0.29 2.53 10.27
C ILE A 492 -0.57 3.06 8.85
N GLU A 493 -0.78 2.18 7.88
CA GLU A 493 -1.16 2.58 6.52
C GLU A 493 -2.44 3.41 6.54
N GLU A 494 -3.52 2.93 7.17
CA GLU A 494 -4.82 3.60 7.16
C GLU A 494 -4.82 4.95 7.89
N ILE A 495 -4.07 5.13 8.99
CA ILE A 495 -3.98 6.45 9.68
C ILE A 495 -3.12 7.47 8.94
N ILE A 496 -2.23 7.00 8.05
CA ILE A 496 -1.39 7.84 7.18
C ILE A 496 -2.13 8.22 5.90
N LEU A 497 -2.96 7.31 5.37
CA LEU A 497 -3.79 7.54 4.19
C LEU A 497 -4.91 8.53 4.52
N GLU A 498 -5.15 9.49 3.63
CA GLU A 498 -6.24 10.46 3.77
C GLU A 498 -7.39 10.14 2.79
N GLU A 499 -7.88 8.90 2.81
CA GLU A 499 -9.04 8.49 2.01
C GLU A 499 -10.36 8.83 2.70
N SER A 500 -11.36 9.28 1.94
CA SER A 500 -12.65 9.78 2.46
C SER A 500 -13.43 8.84 3.39
N THR A 501 -13.14 7.53 3.35
CA THR A 501 -13.79 6.49 4.17
C THR A 501 -12.94 6.02 5.35
N THR A 502 -11.72 6.53 5.51
CA THR A 502 -10.74 6.07 6.50
C THR A 502 -10.59 7.04 7.67
N GLN A 503 -10.00 6.55 8.76
CA GLN A 503 -9.67 7.33 9.94
C GLN A 503 -8.22 7.81 9.81
N SER A 504 -8.02 9.11 9.62
CA SER A 504 -6.69 9.71 9.41
C SER A 504 -6.22 10.52 10.61
N LEU A 505 -4.91 10.77 10.68
CA LEU A 505 -4.30 11.64 11.68
C LEU A 505 -4.45 13.11 11.30
N HIS A 506 -4.98 13.90 12.23
CA HIS A 506 -5.16 15.33 12.09
C HIS A 506 -4.52 16.08 13.26
N VAL A 507 -4.10 17.32 12.99
CA VAL A 507 -3.60 18.24 13.99
C VAL A 507 -4.51 19.46 14.08
N ARG A 508 -5.08 19.71 15.27
CA ARG A 508 -5.96 20.85 15.53
C ARG A 508 -5.37 21.75 16.60
N LYS A 509 -5.20 23.04 16.29
CA LYS A 509 -4.85 24.08 17.26
C LYS A 509 -6.07 24.45 18.10
N LEU A 510 -5.92 24.45 19.42
CA LEU A 510 -7.00 24.80 20.34
C LEU A 510 -7.24 26.32 20.38
N SER A 511 -8.51 26.70 20.37
CA SER A 511 -8.93 28.11 20.37
C SER A 511 -8.54 28.84 21.65
N GLN A 512 -8.45 30.17 21.57
CA GLN A 512 -8.18 31.03 22.74
C GLN A 512 -9.22 30.88 23.87
N GLU A 513 -10.46 30.51 23.53
CA GLU A 513 -11.57 30.28 24.46
C GLU A 513 -11.54 28.90 25.16
N TRP A 514 -10.54 28.07 24.88
CA TRP A 514 -10.49 26.70 25.41
C TRP A 514 -10.28 26.70 26.93
N GLU A 515 -11.20 26.06 27.66
CA GLU A 515 -11.09 25.88 29.10
C GLU A 515 -10.05 24.78 29.42
N SER A 516 -9.09 25.10 30.28
CA SER A 516 -8.06 24.14 30.66
C SER A 516 -8.70 22.92 31.34
N ALA A 517 -8.36 21.73 30.82
CA ALA A 517 -8.89 20.47 31.29
C ALA A 517 -7.79 19.40 31.28
N SER A 518 -7.98 18.33 32.06
CA SER A 518 -7.06 17.19 32.03
C SER A 518 -7.09 16.49 30.66
N TRP A 519 -5.97 15.90 30.25
CA TRP A 519 -5.86 15.12 29.03
C TRP A 519 -6.97 14.06 28.93
N LEU A 520 -7.22 13.33 30.02
CA LEU A 520 -8.26 12.31 30.04
C LEU A 520 -9.66 12.90 29.82
N SER A 521 -10.00 14.02 30.46
CA SER A 521 -11.29 14.67 30.23
C SER A 521 -11.43 15.19 28.80
N THR A 522 -10.35 15.71 28.21
CA THR A 522 -10.32 16.15 26.81
C THR A 522 -10.56 14.99 25.85
N VAL A 523 -9.87 13.87 26.04
CA VAL A 523 -10.05 12.65 25.24
C VAL A 523 -11.50 12.16 25.31
N LEU A 524 -12.07 12.06 26.52
CA LEU A 524 -13.43 11.56 26.70
C LEU A 524 -14.47 12.49 26.07
N ASN A 525 -14.32 13.81 26.24
CA ASN A 525 -15.24 14.79 25.69
C ASN A 525 -15.23 14.79 24.15
N LEU A 526 -14.04 14.84 23.53
CA LEU A 526 -13.92 14.83 22.08
C LEU A 526 -14.40 13.50 21.48
N LYS A 527 -14.12 12.37 22.15
CA LYS A 527 -14.58 11.07 21.66
C LYS A 527 -16.10 10.91 21.73
N GLU A 528 -16.74 11.45 22.77
CA GLU A 528 -18.18 11.36 22.96
C GLU A 528 -18.97 12.35 22.08
N ASN A 529 -18.46 13.58 21.90
CA ASN A 529 -19.19 14.64 21.20
C ASN A 529 -18.82 14.80 19.72
N GLU A 530 -17.54 14.59 19.37
CA GLU A 530 -17.00 14.84 18.03
C GLU A 530 -16.54 13.54 17.33
N GLY A 531 -16.49 12.40 18.04
CA GLY A 531 -16.04 11.11 17.52
C GLY A 531 -14.53 10.97 17.31
N GLY A 532 -13.77 12.07 17.42
CA GLY A 532 -12.32 12.09 17.30
C GLY A 532 -11.60 11.51 18.52
N LEU A 533 -10.44 10.89 18.30
CA LEU A 533 -9.63 10.27 19.34
C LEU A 533 -8.29 10.99 19.48
N PRO A 534 -8.11 11.87 20.47
CA PRO A 534 -6.82 12.51 20.72
C PRO A 534 -5.79 11.48 21.16
N VAL A 535 -4.65 11.44 20.47
CA VAL A 535 -3.56 10.50 20.72
C VAL A 535 -2.28 11.18 21.17
N GLY A 536 -2.05 12.43 20.77
CA GLY A 536 -0.83 13.20 21.14
C GLY A 536 -1.11 14.69 21.37
N LEU A 537 -0.16 15.37 22.02
CA LEU A 537 -0.26 16.78 22.38
C LEU A 537 1.02 17.53 22.04
N ILE A 538 0.91 18.65 21.35
CA ILE A 538 2.03 19.55 21.05
C ILE A 538 1.82 20.85 21.81
N ARG A 539 2.81 21.20 22.64
CA ARG A 539 2.77 22.42 23.45
C ARG A 539 2.97 23.65 22.61
N ASN A 540 2.09 24.64 22.76
CA ASN A 540 2.14 25.88 21.97
C ASN A 540 3.45 26.68 22.16
N GLN A 541 3.97 26.74 23.39
CA GLN A 541 5.13 27.59 23.71
C GLN A 541 6.46 26.94 23.35
N THR A 542 6.56 25.62 23.45
CA THR A 542 7.82 24.90 23.28
C THR A 542 7.91 24.15 21.97
N HIS A 543 6.80 24.02 21.23
CA HIS A 543 6.67 23.15 20.05
C HIS A 543 7.12 21.71 20.32
N LYS A 544 6.98 21.25 21.57
CA LYS A 544 7.36 19.90 21.97
C LYS A 544 6.18 18.96 21.95
N LEU A 545 6.38 17.77 21.40
CA LEU A 545 5.41 16.70 21.30
C LEU A 545 5.45 15.77 22.51
N LEU A 546 4.26 15.42 22.98
CA LEU A 546 3.98 14.35 23.92
C LEU A 546 3.21 13.26 23.17
N VAL A 547 3.83 12.09 23.01
CA VAL A 547 3.33 10.99 22.17
C VAL A 547 2.14 10.29 22.81
N ASN A 548 2.19 10.09 24.13
CA ASN A 548 1.10 9.51 24.91
C ASN A 548 0.93 10.26 26.24
N PRO A 549 0.29 11.45 26.25
CA PRO A 549 0.27 12.33 27.42
C PRO A 549 -0.31 11.70 28.69
N HIS A 550 0.22 12.06 29.86
CA HIS A 550 -0.28 11.60 31.15
C HIS A 550 -1.77 11.97 31.34
N PRO A 551 -2.64 11.09 31.90
CA PRO A 551 -4.08 11.34 32.01
C PRO A 551 -4.46 12.64 32.74
N GLU A 552 -3.66 13.04 33.73
CA GLU A 552 -3.89 14.24 34.54
C GLU A 552 -3.18 15.50 34.01
N LEU A 553 -2.43 15.38 32.90
CA LEU A 553 -1.74 16.51 32.29
C LEU A 553 -2.76 17.57 31.85
N GLN A 554 -2.51 18.84 32.16
CA GLN A 554 -3.39 19.93 31.77
C GLN A 554 -3.18 20.29 30.30
N VAL A 555 -4.27 20.33 29.54
CA VAL A 555 -4.33 20.81 28.15
C VAL A 555 -4.72 22.28 28.18
N ASN A 556 -3.91 23.12 27.56
CA ASN A 556 -4.09 24.57 27.62
C ASN A 556 -4.55 25.13 26.28
N SER A 557 -5.12 26.34 26.33
CA SER A 557 -5.42 27.12 25.14
C SER A 557 -4.18 27.34 24.27
N GLY A 558 -4.35 27.22 22.95
CA GLY A 558 -3.28 27.32 21.96
C GLY A 558 -2.48 26.04 21.72
N ASP A 559 -2.55 25.03 22.60
CA ASP A 559 -1.91 23.73 22.35
C ASP A 559 -2.49 23.08 21.08
N ARG A 560 -1.72 22.24 20.40
CA ARG A 560 -2.19 21.47 19.24
C ARG A 560 -2.44 20.03 19.64
N LEU A 561 -3.64 19.52 19.34
CA LEU A 561 -4.01 18.12 19.54
C LEU A 561 -3.73 17.32 18.28
N ILE A 562 -3.02 16.20 18.42
CA ILE A 562 -2.98 15.16 17.39
C ILE A 562 -4.11 14.19 17.70
N TYR A 563 -4.99 13.95 16.74
CA TYR A 563 -6.16 13.09 16.91
C TYR A 563 -6.47 12.30 15.65
N ILE A 564 -7.11 11.14 15.84
CA ILE A 564 -7.58 10.28 14.76
C ILE A 564 -9.07 10.57 14.55
N ALA A 565 -9.48 10.88 13.32
CA ALA A 565 -10.87 11.16 12.96
C ALA A 565 -11.13 10.88 11.47
N PRO A 566 -12.41 10.77 11.02
CA PRO A 566 -12.74 10.68 9.61
C PRO A 566 -12.41 11.97 8.85
N VAL A 567 -11.94 11.83 7.60
CA VAL A 567 -11.55 12.94 6.70
C VAL A 567 -12.65 13.99 6.47
N THR A 568 -13.93 13.66 6.69
CA THR A 568 -15.08 14.57 6.52
C THR A 568 -15.16 15.72 7.53
N VAL A 569 -14.36 15.73 8.59
CA VAL A 569 -14.31 16.87 9.53
C VAL A 569 -13.33 17.91 8.97
N SER A 570 -13.87 18.85 8.19
CA SER A 570 -13.16 19.97 7.58
C SER A 570 -12.13 20.58 8.52
N ALA A 571 -10.85 20.50 8.13
CA ALA A 571 -9.83 21.42 8.58
C ALA A 571 -10.18 22.82 8.04
N GLN A 572 -10.92 23.60 8.82
CA GLN A 572 -10.76 25.05 8.77
C GLN A 572 -9.71 25.42 9.83
N PRO A 573 -8.61 26.07 9.44
CA PRO A 573 -7.78 26.78 10.40
C PRO A 573 -8.58 27.99 10.88
N ASP A 574 -8.51 28.20 12.19
CA ASP A 574 -9.12 29.28 12.96
C ASP A 574 -10.57 29.09 13.40
N GLY A 575 -10.72 29.13 14.73
CA GLY A 575 -11.93 28.75 15.43
C GLY A 575 -13.07 29.73 15.20
N GLU A 576 -14.19 29.19 14.74
CA GLU A 576 -15.52 29.68 15.09
C GLU A 576 -16.41 28.50 15.46
N LYS A 577 -17.22 28.71 16.50
CA LYS A 577 -18.20 27.74 17.01
C LYS A 577 -19.15 27.32 15.88
N LEU A 578 -19.40 26.01 15.80
CA LEU A 578 -20.52 25.42 15.08
C LEU A 578 -21.83 26.04 15.57
N VAL A 579 -22.36 26.99 14.81
CA VAL A 579 -23.79 27.28 14.78
C VAL A 579 -24.39 26.35 13.74
N ALA A 580 -25.49 25.69 14.11
CA ALA A 580 -26.27 24.85 13.22
C ALA A 580 -26.51 25.56 11.88
N LEU A 581 -26.27 24.84 10.77
CA LEU A 581 -26.54 25.30 9.42
C LEU A 581 -28.05 25.55 9.28
N ASP A 582 -28.42 26.81 9.45
CA ASP A 582 -29.68 27.37 8.98
C ASP A 582 -29.46 27.75 7.51
N ASP A 583 -30.32 27.23 6.63
CA ASP A 583 -30.33 27.55 5.21
C ASP A 583 -30.62 29.05 5.00
N SER A 584 -29.61 29.90 4.78
CA SER A 584 -29.77 31.11 3.95
C SER A 584 -28.49 31.91 3.64
N ALA A 585 -28.48 32.42 2.39
CA ALA A 585 -27.67 33.52 1.80
C ALA A 585 -26.20 33.20 1.47
N ASP A 586 -25.79 32.93 0.23
CA ASP A 586 -25.89 33.67 -1.05
C ASP A 586 -25.03 34.96 -1.11
N THR A 587 -23.93 34.85 -1.86
CA THR A 587 -23.32 35.98 -2.59
C THR A 587 -22.91 35.49 -3.97
N ARG A 588 -23.85 35.49 -4.93
CA ARG A 588 -23.58 35.36 -6.37
C ARG A 588 -23.70 36.73 -7.04
N VAL A 589 -22.70 37.06 -7.86
CA VAL A 589 -22.72 38.24 -8.72
C VAL A 589 -23.77 38.05 -9.83
N GLU A 590 -24.95 38.65 -9.66
CA GLU A 590 -25.97 38.73 -10.71
C GLU A 590 -25.56 39.78 -11.78
N VAL A 591 -25.03 39.33 -12.92
CA VAL A 591 -24.87 40.19 -14.10
C VAL A 591 -26.23 40.30 -14.80
N LYS A 592 -26.91 41.45 -14.68
CA LYS A 592 -28.18 41.70 -15.36
C LYS A 592 -27.98 41.70 -16.89
N PRO A 593 -28.78 40.94 -17.66
CA PRO A 593 -28.63 40.86 -19.11
C PRO A 593 -28.95 42.19 -19.80
N SER A 594 -28.28 42.47 -20.91
CA SER A 594 -28.55 43.66 -21.74
C SER A 594 -30.00 43.64 -22.27
N ALA A 595 -30.57 44.83 -22.53
CA ALA A 595 -31.92 44.93 -23.10
C ALA A 595 -32.04 44.23 -24.47
N GLU A 596 -30.94 44.12 -25.21
CA GLU A 596 -30.87 43.38 -26.47
C GLU A 596 -30.88 41.87 -26.25
N ALA A 597 -30.15 41.37 -25.24
CA ALA A 597 -30.13 39.95 -24.87
C ALA A 597 -31.51 39.45 -24.40
N GLU A 598 -32.23 40.26 -23.61
CA GLU A 598 -33.60 39.97 -23.18
C GLU A 598 -34.58 39.95 -24.36
N LYS A 599 -34.41 40.86 -25.34
CA LYS A 599 -35.23 40.88 -26.57
C LYS A 599 -35.01 39.63 -27.41
N LEU A 600 -33.76 39.19 -27.57
CA LEU A 600 -33.39 37.96 -28.29
C LEU A 600 -33.94 36.71 -27.57
N PHE A 601 -33.81 36.65 -26.25
CA PHE A 601 -34.35 35.56 -25.44
C PHE A 601 -35.88 35.45 -25.57
N ARG A 602 -36.61 36.57 -25.49
CA ARG A 602 -38.07 36.58 -25.68
C ARG A 602 -38.49 36.16 -27.09
N ARG A 603 -37.72 36.53 -28.11
CA ARG A 603 -37.95 36.07 -29.49
C ARG A 603 -37.79 34.56 -29.58
N GLY A 604 -36.71 34.00 -29.05
CA GLY A 604 -36.47 32.56 -29.00
C GLY A 604 -37.59 31.79 -28.30
N LEU A 605 -38.06 32.28 -27.14
CA LEU A 605 -39.18 31.68 -26.43
C LEU A 605 -40.50 31.71 -27.22
N LYS A 606 -40.75 32.78 -27.97
CA LYS A 606 -41.97 32.90 -28.79
C LYS A 606 -41.97 31.89 -29.95
N LEU A 607 -40.80 31.65 -30.54
CA LEU A 607 -40.61 30.65 -31.61
C LEU A 607 -40.82 29.24 -31.07
N VAL A 608 -40.16 28.88 -29.95
CA VAL A 608 -40.37 27.58 -29.27
C VAL A 608 -41.83 27.34 -28.91
N LYS A 609 -42.54 28.37 -28.40
CA LYS A 609 -43.93 28.23 -27.97
C LYS A 609 -44.93 28.04 -29.13
N LYS A 610 -44.60 28.53 -30.33
CA LYS A 610 -45.44 28.33 -31.52
C LYS A 610 -45.22 26.96 -32.16
N GLY A 611 -44.15 26.25 -31.78
CA GLY A 611 -43.81 24.94 -32.35
C GLY A 611 -43.26 25.01 -33.78
N GLU A 612 -42.90 26.21 -34.26
CA GLU A 612 -42.34 26.45 -35.60
C GLU A 612 -40.93 27.06 -35.47
N ASP A 613 -39.99 26.57 -36.29
CA ASP A 613 -38.60 27.05 -36.45
C ASP A 613 -37.68 26.95 -35.21
N TYR A 614 -37.45 25.71 -34.72
CA TYR A 614 -36.51 25.43 -33.62
C TYR A 614 -35.05 25.81 -33.94
N GLU A 615 -34.62 25.77 -35.21
CA GLU A 615 -33.28 26.21 -35.61
C GLU A 615 -33.08 27.73 -35.38
N GLU A 616 -34.08 28.54 -35.74
CA GLU A 616 -34.03 29.98 -35.54
C GLU A 616 -34.14 30.34 -34.05
N ALA A 617 -34.89 29.54 -33.28
CA ALA A 617 -34.92 29.66 -31.82
C ALA A 617 -33.56 29.34 -31.17
N TYR A 618 -32.85 28.32 -31.66
CA TYR A 618 -31.50 27.97 -31.21
C TYR A 618 -30.54 29.15 -31.43
N GLN A 619 -30.55 29.75 -32.62
CA GLN A 619 -29.72 30.92 -32.92
C GLN A 619 -30.04 32.13 -32.03
N CYS A 620 -31.32 32.38 -31.75
CA CYS A 620 -31.73 33.46 -30.84
C CYS A 620 -31.24 33.22 -29.41
N PHE A 621 -31.32 31.98 -28.89
CA PHE A 621 -30.78 31.67 -27.57
C PHE A 621 -29.26 31.70 -27.54
N HIS A 622 -28.59 31.26 -28.60
CA HIS A 622 -27.13 31.30 -28.73
C HIS A 622 -26.61 32.74 -28.69
N GLN A 623 -27.21 33.65 -29.47
CA GLN A 623 -26.84 35.07 -29.44
C GLN A 623 -27.13 35.73 -28.08
N ALA A 624 -28.21 35.35 -27.40
CA ALA A 624 -28.51 35.83 -26.06
C ALA A 624 -27.54 35.26 -25.01
N ALA A 625 -27.11 34.00 -25.14
CA ALA A 625 -26.16 33.35 -24.24
C ALA A 625 -24.76 33.95 -24.32
N ILE A 626 -24.31 34.35 -25.52
CA ILE A 626 -23.05 35.11 -25.73
C ILE A 626 -23.09 36.44 -24.98
N GLN A 627 -24.26 37.07 -24.90
CA GLN A 627 -24.48 38.30 -24.11
C GLN A 627 -24.78 38.01 -22.63
N HIS A 628 -24.27 36.88 -22.12
CA HIS A 628 -24.36 36.44 -20.72
C HIS A 628 -25.78 36.20 -20.18
N HIS A 629 -26.77 35.92 -21.04
CA HIS A 629 -28.13 35.65 -20.59
C HIS A 629 -28.29 34.23 -20.00
N THR A 630 -28.29 34.11 -18.68
CA THR A 630 -28.33 32.84 -17.93
C THR A 630 -29.46 31.89 -18.34
N ARG A 631 -30.69 32.40 -18.55
CA ARG A 631 -31.82 31.55 -18.99
C ARG A 631 -31.70 31.09 -20.44
N ALA A 632 -30.95 31.81 -21.27
CA ALA A 632 -30.70 31.42 -22.66
C ALA A 632 -29.69 30.27 -22.71
N LYS A 633 -28.62 30.35 -21.90
CA LYS A 633 -27.67 29.24 -21.68
C LYS A 633 -28.40 27.97 -21.23
N TYR A 634 -29.30 28.07 -20.25
CA TYR A 634 -30.12 26.94 -19.79
C TYR A 634 -30.98 26.34 -20.92
N ASN A 635 -31.64 27.17 -21.73
CA ASN A 635 -32.46 26.69 -22.85
C ASN A 635 -31.63 26.07 -23.97
N LEU A 636 -30.39 26.52 -24.22
CA LEU A 636 -29.47 25.85 -25.15
C LEU A 636 -29.07 24.46 -24.65
N GLY A 637 -28.81 24.32 -23.34
CA GLY A 637 -28.58 23.03 -22.70
C GLY A 637 -29.73 22.06 -22.95
N LEU A 638 -30.97 22.54 -22.82
CA LEU A 638 -32.19 21.75 -23.10
C LEU A 638 -32.38 21.42 -24.59
N MET A 639 -32.01 22.33 -25.50
CA MET A 639 -32.16 22.08 -26.94
C MET A 639 -31.17 21.04 -27.44
N ASN A 640 -29.92 21.09 -26.96
CA ASN A 640 -28.90 20.05 -27.22
C ASN A 640 -29.23 18.72 -26.55
N TYR A 641 -29.84 18.75 -25.36
CA TYR A 641 -30.29 17.54 -24.65
C TYR A 641 -31.41 16.82 -25.41
N ASN A 642 -32.42 17.57 -25.85
CA ASN A 642 -33.63 17.02 -26.46
C ASN A 642 -33.55 16.89 -28.00
N GLY A 643 -32.46 17.34 -28.62
CA GLY A 643 -32.30 17.34 -30.07
C GLY A 643 -33.30 18.26 -30.81
N LYS A 644 -33.69 19.38 -30.18
CA LYS A 644 -34.68 20.31 -30.76
C LYS A 644 -33.97 21.46 -31.48
N GLY A 645 -34.04 21.49 -32.81
CA GLY A 645 -33.38 22.50 -33.65
C GLY A 645 -31.90 22.24 -33.91
N VAL A 646 -31.30 21.27 -33.23
CA VAL A 646 -29.94 20.73 -33.45
C VAL A 646 -29.96 19.24 -33.10
N PRO A 647 -29.06 18.41 -33.67
CA PRO A 647 -28.91 17.02 -33.24
C PRO A 647 -28.63 16.89 -31.74
N VAL A 648 -29.01 15.77 -31.12
CA VAL A 648 -28.72 15.51 -29.70
C VAL A 648 -27.20 15.49 -29.49
N ASN A 649 -26.72 16.38 -28.61
CA ASN A 649 -25.32 16.48 -28.26
C ASN A 649 -25.19 16.64 -26.74
N LEU A 650 -24.84 15.54 -26.06
CA LEU A 650 -24.75 15.51 -24.60
C LEU A 650 -23.56 16.32 -24.06
N ASP A 651 -22.47 16.42 -24.82
CA ASP A 651 -21.30 17.22 -24.44
C ASP A 651 -21.62 18.71 -24.48
N GLU A 652 -22.30 19.16 -25.53
CA GLU A 652 -22.71 20.55 -25.70
C GLU A 652 -23.87 20.92 -24.75
N SER A 653 -24.77 19.97 -24.49
CA SER A 653 -25.80 20.09 -23.44
C SER A 653 -25.18 20.28 -22.04
N TYR A 654 -24.19 19.46 -21.69
CA TYR A 654 -23.47 19.54 -20.43
C TYR A 654 -22.75 20.89 -20.30
N HIS A 655 -22.06 21.33 -21.35
CA HIS A 655 -21.36 22.61 -21.38
C HIS A 655 -22.30 23.79 -21.08
N TRP A 656 -23.45 23.87 -21.76
CA TRP A 656 -24.40 24.98 -21.57
C TRP A 656 -25.13 24.94 -20.23
N PHE A 657 -25.43 23.75 -19.70
CA PHE A 657 -25.96 23.62 -18.33
C PHE A 657 -24.94 24.01 -17.27
N PHE A 658 -23.67 23.66 -17.45
CA PHE A 658 -22.60 24.03 -16.55
C PHE A 658 -22.44 25.54 -16.49
N GLU A 659 -22.37 26.18 -17.66
CA GLU A 659 -22.26 27.64 -17.78
C GLU A 659 -23.47 28.38 -17.17
N ALA A 660 -24.68 27.85 -17.36
CA ALA A 660 -25.89 28.41 -16.74
C ALA A 660 -25.91 28.22 -15.21
N ALA A 661 -25.43 27.09 -14.70
CA ALA A 661 -25.34 26.80 -13.27
C ALA A 661 -24.30 27.69 -12.57
N LYS A 662 -23.16 27.93 -13.23
CA LYS A 662 -22.13 28.89 -12.79
C LYS A 662 -22.68 30.31 -12.69
N SER A 663 -23.53 30.71 -13.63
CA SER A 663 -24.25 32.00 -13.60
C SER A 663 -25.51 32.00 -12.70
N GLY A 664 -25.65 31.02 -11.80
CA GLY A 664 -26.65 31.01 -10.74
C GLY A 664 -27.96 30.26 -11.05
N SER A 665 -28.12 29.64 -12.22
CA SER A 665 -29.35 28.92 -12.57
C SER A 665 -29.50 27.62 -11.78
N GLU A 666 -30.45 27.59 -10.85
CA GLU A 666 -30.76 26.40 -10.05
C GLU A 666 -31.31 25.26 -10.93
N ASN A 667 -32.12 25.59 -11.93
CA ASN A 667 -32.64 24.63 -12.90
C ASN A 667 -31.50 23.99 -13.73
N ALA A 668 -30.47 24.78 -14.07
CA ALA A 668 -29.31 24.25 -14.77
C ALA A 668 -28.47 23.35 -13.87
N ARG A 669 -28.34 23.68 -12.58
CA ARG A 669 -27.64 22.83 -11.60
C ARG A 669 -28.31 21.46 -11.44
N LYS A 670 -29.65 21.42 -11.46
CA LYS A 670 -30.44 20.19 -11.45
C LYS A 670 -30.24 19.41 -12.76
N ALA A 671 -30.38 20.05 -13.92
CA ALA A 671 -30.19 19.41 -15.23
C ALA A 671 -28.76 18.90 -15.45
N LEU A 672 -27.74 19.60 -14.94
CA LEU A 672 -26.33 19.21 -15.05
C LEU A 672 -26.04 17.87 -14.40
N LYS A 673 -26.66 17.58 -13.24
CA LYS A 673 -26.49 16.28 -12.56
C LYS A 673 -26.95 15.13 -13.47
N SER A 674 -28.09 15.29 -14.14
CA SER A 674 -28.64 14.29 -15.05
C SER A 674 -27.82 14.15 -16.34
N THR A 675 -27.40 15.26 -16.96
CA THR A 675 -26.61 15.22 -18.21
C THR A 675 -25.19 14.68 -17.97
N ARG A 676 -24.60 14.90 -16.79
CA ARG A 676 -23.30 14.32 -16.40
C ARG A 676 -23.34 12.80 -16.41
N VAL A 677 -24.36 12.23 -15.77
CA VAL A 677 -24.56 10.77 -15.70
C VAL A 677 -24.71 10.19 -17.11
N LEU A 678 -25.52 10.82 -17.98
CA LEU A 678 -25.71 10.36 -19.36
C LEU A 678 -24.45 10.48 -20.23
N ARG A 679 -23.60 11.48 -19.98
CA ARG A 679 -22.31 11.66 -20.65
C ARG A 679 -21.28 10.60 -20.21
N GLU A 680 -21.19 10.33 -18.91
CA GLU A 680 -20.32 9.29 -18.33
C GLU A 680 -20.73 7.88 -18.82
N ILE A 681 -22.03 7.63 -18.98
CA ILE A 681 -22.57 6.38 -19.57
C ILE A 681 -22.11 6.19 -21.02
N LYS A 682 -22.04 7.25 -21.83
CA LYS A 682 -21.59 7.17 -23.23
C LYS A 682 -20.07 6.97 -23.35
N MET A 683 -19.30 7.47 -22.39
CA MET A 683 -17.83 7.40 -22.37
C MET A 683 -17.32 6.05 -21.86
N ASN A 684 -18.00 5.43 -20.89
CA ASN A 684 -17.53 4.21 -20.21
C ASN A 684 -18.08 2.89 -20.79
N ALA A 685 -18.55 2.90 -22.04
CA ALA A 685 -19.07 1.70 -22.72
C ALA A 685 -17.98 0.77 -23.29
N GLY A 686 -16.70 1.06 -23.07
CA GLY A 686 -15.57 0.20 -23.40
C GLY A 686 -15.02 -0.47 -22.15
N GLU A 687 -15.22 -1.78 -22.04
CA GLU A 687 -14.42 -2.70 -21.22
C GLU A 687 -14.45 -2.50 -19.69
N ARG A 688 -15.45 -3.12 -19.04
CA ARG A 688 -15.32 -3.79 -17.73
C ARG A 688 -16.50 -4.75 -17.53
N GLU A 689 -16.22 -5.93 -17.00
CA GLU A 689 -17.15 -7.07 -16.84
C GLU A 689 -18.38 -6.70 -15.99
N ILE A 690 -19.59 -6.89 -16.56
CA ILE A 690 -20.90 -6.62 -15.95
C ILE A 690 -21.46 -7.96 -15.42
N PRO A 691 -22.19 -8.02 -14.30
CA PRO A 691 -22.90 -9.24 -13.91
C PRO A 691 -24.06 -9.50 -14.90
N GLU A 692 -23.86 -10.40 -15.86
CA GLU A 692 -24.94 -10.85 -16.74
C GLU A 692 -25.91 -11.72 -15.92
N PHE A 693 -27.18 -11.31 -15.89
CA PHE A 693 -28.28 -12.22 -15.50
C PHE A 693 -28.16 -13.55 -16.25
N ASP A 694 -28.53 -14.67 -15.63
CA ASP A 694 -28.35 -16.00 -16.26
C ASP A 694 -29.11 -16.10 -17.59
N LEU A 695 -28.33 -16.15 -18.68
CA LEU A 695 -28.82 -16.23 -20.06
C LEU A 695 -29.71 -17.46 -20.28
N LYS A 696 -29.53 -18.54 -19.52
CA LYS A 696 -30.39 -19.75 -19.59
C LYS A 696 -31.75 -19.54 -18.94
N LEU A 697 -31.84 -18.66 -17.94
CA LEU A 697 -33.10 -18.27 -17.31
C LEU A 697 -33.86 -17.31 -18.23
N ILE A 698 -33.19 -16.26 -18.70
CA ILE A 698 -33.75 -15.23 -19.60
C ILE A 698 -34.27 -15.86 -20.89
N GLY A 699 -33.51 -16.79 -21.48
CA GLY A 699 -33.89 -17.46 -22.72
C GLY A 699 -35.14 -18.36 -22.64
N ARG A 700 -35.68 -18.59 -21.43
CA ARG A 700 -36.90 -19.40 -21.21
C ARG A 700 -38.14 -18.57 -20.85
N MET A 701 -37.98 -17.27 -20.61
CA MET A 701 -39.08 -16.38 -20.21
C MET A 701 -39.83 -15.85 -21.43
N THR A 702 -41.13 -15.61 -21.27
CA THR A 702 -41.92 -14.82 -22.24
C THR A 702 -41.58 -13.33 -22.14
N GLU A 703 -41.92 -12.52 -23.14
CA GLU A 703 -41.71 -11.07 -23.08
C GLU A 703 -42.46 -10.39 -21.92
N GLU A 704 -43.60 -10.93 -21.50
CA GLU A 704 -44.33 -10.46 -20.31
C GLU A 704 -43.59 -10.82 -19.02
N GLN A 705 -43.01 -12.02 -18.94
CA GLN A 705 -42.18 -12.45 -17.81
C GLN A 705 -40.86 -11.69 -17.73
N LEU A 706 -40.24 -11.37 -18.87
CA LEU A 706 -39.02 -10.55 -18.94
C LEU A 706 -39.29 -9.11 -18.49
N PHE A 707 -40.38 -8.52 -18.97
CA PHE A 707 -40.79 -7.20 -18.52
C PHE A 707 -41.05 -7.18 -17.02
N TRP A 708 -41.81 -8.16 -16.52
CA TRP A 708 -42.08 -8.29 -15.10
C TRP A 708 -40.81 -8.44 -14.25
N PHE A 709 -39.86 -9.28 -14.70
CA PHE A 709 -38.58 -9.46 -14.01
C PHE A 709 -37.74 -8.19 -14.03
N ALA A 710 -37.71 -7.47 -15.16
CA ALA A 710 -37.06 -6.16 -15.24
C ALA A 710 -37.74 -5.13 -14.30
N SER A 711 -39.07 -5.11 -14.22
CA SER A 711 -39.82 -4.27 -13.26
C SER A 711 -39.49 -4.62 -11.81
N ALA A 712 -39.36 -5.91 -11.48
CA ALA A 712 -38.98 -6.36 -10.14
C ALA A 712 -37.54 -5.96 -9.77
N VAL A 713 -36.60 -6.01 -10.73
CA VAL A 713 -35.23 -5.52 -10.53
C VAL A 713 -35.22 -4.01 -10.31
N VAL A 714 -35.95 -3.25 -11.14
CA VAL A 714 -36.07 -1.79 -10.98
C VAL A 714 -36.72 -1.45 -9.64
N ALA A 715 -37.80 -2.14 -9.26
CA ALA A 715 -38.45 -1.93 -7.97
C ALA A 715 -37.52 -2.22 -6.79
N MET A 716 -36.68 -3.27 -6.89
CA MET A 716 -35.73 -3.61 -5.83
C MET A 716 -34.63 -2.55 -5.69
N VAL A 717 -34.03 -2.11 -6.79
CA VAL A 717 -32.98 -1.06 -6.77
C VAL A 717 -33.54 0.29 -6.33
N MET A 718 -34.80 0.59 -6.66
CA MET A 718 -35.45 1.86 -6.32
C MET A 718 -36.11 1.84 -4.93
N ALA A 719 -36.04 0.72 -4.20
CA ALA A 719 -36.55 0.64 -2.82
C ALA A 719 -35.75 1.55 -1.87
N ASP A 720 -34.50 1.82 -2.24
CA ASP A 720 -33.56 2.67 -1.51
C ASP A 720 -33.67 4.15 -1.88
N ASP A 721 -33.37 5.02 -0.89
CA ASP A 721 -33.35 6.48 -1.07
C ASP A 721 -32.09 6.97 -1.83
N HIS A 722 -31.16 6.06 -2.17
CA HIS A 722 -29.92 6.33 -2.90
C HIS A 722 -29.61 5.18 -3.87
N ILE A 723 -29.09 5.48 -5.07
CA ILE A 723 -28.68 4.45 -6.04
C ILE A 723 -27.17 4.51 -6.26
N ASP A 724 -26.47 3.45 -5.86
CA ASP A 724 -25.03 3.32 -5.98
C ASP A 724 -24.56 2.98 -7.42
N LEU A 725 -23.24 2.86 -7.63
CA LEU A 725 -22.66 2.57 -8.95
C LEU A 725 -22.95 1.14 -9.44
N HIS A 726 -23.03 0.16 -8.53
CA HIS A 726 -23.29 -1.25 -8.83
C HIS A 726 -24.77 -1.50 -9.12
N GLU A 727 -25.68 -0.87 -8.38
CA GLU A 727 -27.13 -0.86 -8.59
C GLU A 727 -27.53 -0.26 -9.94
N ARG A 728 -26.82 0.79 -10.38
CA ARG A 728 -26.98 1.36 -11.74
C ARG A 728 -26.71 0.34 -12.84
N SER A 729 -25.79 -0.61 -12.62
CA SER A 729 -25.50 -1.67 -13.59
C SER A 729 -26.67 -2.65 -13.73
N PHE A 730 -27.41 -2.92 -12.63
CA PHE A 730 -28.61 -3.77 -12.66
C PHE A 730 -29.79 -3.09 -13.34
N LEU A 731 -29.97 -1.78 -13.16
CA LEU A 731 -30.97 -0.99 -13.92
C LEU A 731 -30.69 -1.06 -15.42
N HIS A 732 -29.43 -0.87 -15.81
CA HIS A 732 -29.01 -0.94 -17.20
C HIS A 732 -29.19 -2.34 -17.81
N SER A 733 -28.85 -3.39 -17.06
CA SER A 733 -29.09 -4.77 -17.48
C SER A 733 -30.58 -5.08 -17.57
N ALA A 734 -31.43 -4.57 -16.66
CA ALA A 734 -32.88 -4.81 -16.66
C ALA A 734 -33.55 -4.18 -17.88
N ILE A 735 -33.17 -2.95 -18.24
CA ILE A 735 -33.68 -2.27 -19.45
C ILE A 735 -33.28 -3.05 -20.71
N ARG A 736 -32.03 -3.56 -20.78
CA ARG A 736 -31.53 -4.37 -21.90
C ARG A 736 -32.24 -5.72 -22.09
N LEU A 737 -32.95 -6.24 -21.09
CA LEU A 737 -33.73 -7.47 -21.22
C LEU A 737 -34.95 -7.30 -22.14
N ILE A 738 -35.42 -6.07 -22.31
CA ILE A 738 -36.64 -5.77 -23.03
C ILE A 738 -36.28 -5.33 -24.44
N LYS A 739 -37.03 -5.84 -25.42
CA LYS A 739 -36.86 -5.50 -26.84
C LYS A 739 -37.91 -4.50 -27.35
N ASP A 740 -39.03 -4.38 -26.64
CA ASP A 740 -40.13 -3.48 -27.00
C ASP A 740 -39.83 -2.07 -26.49
N GLU A 741 -39.61 -1.13 -27.42
CA GLU A 741 -39.29 0.27 -27.13
C GLU A 741 -40.34 0.95 -26.24
N ARG A 742 -41.63 0.56 -26.32
CA ARG A 742 -42.68 1.16 -25.48
C ARG A 742 -42.55 0.75 -24.02
N LYS A 743 -42.19 -0.50 -23.77
CA LYS A 743 -41.97 -1.05 -22.42
C LYS A 743 -40.67 -0.54 -21.82
N ILE A 744 -39.63 -0.34 -22.64
CA ILE A 744 -38.40 0.35 -22.23
C ILE A 744 -38.74 1.76 -21.76
N GLN A 745 -39.48 2.52 -22.58
CA GLN A 745 -39.88 3.89 -22.25
C GLN A 745 -40.72 3.95 -20.97
N GLU A 746 -41.62 2.98 -20.76
CA GLU A 746 -42.41 2.88 -19.52
C GLU A 746 -41.54 2.68 -18.27
N LEU A 747 -40.56 1.77 -18.30
CA LEU A 747 -39.65 1.57 -17.17
C LEU A 747 -38.71 2.76 -16.95
N GLU A 748 -38.22 3.37 -18.03
CA GLU A 748 -37.43 4.59 -17.96
C GLU A 748 -38.22 5.73 -17.32
N GLU A 749 -39.53 5.86 -17.60
CA GLU A 749 -40.39 6.86 -16.94
C GLU A 749 -40.49 6.63 -15.42
N TYR A 750 -40.62 5.38 -14.95
CA TYR A 750 -40.63 5.07 -13.51
C TYR A 750 -39.30 5.45 -12.85
N ILE A 751 -38.17 5.10 -13.47
CA ILE A 751 -36.82 5.44 -12.98
C ILE A 751 -36.63 6.95 -12.94
N LEU A 752 -37.07 7.68 -13.97
CA LEU A 752 -36.93 9.14 -14.06
C LEU A 752 -37.80 9.91 -13.06
N ARG A 753 -38.95 9.34 -12.67
CA ARG A 753 -39.86 9.94 -11.67
C ARG A 753 -39.54 9.54 -10.24
N TRP A 754 -38.58 8.63 -10.04
CA TRP A 754 -38.31 8.02 -8.74
C TRP A 754 -39.55 7.30 -8.16
N GLU A 755 -40.29 6.62 -9.02
CA GLU A 755 -41.50 5.87 -8.66
C GLU A 755 -41.25 4.37 -8.81
N ILE A 756 -41.76 3.57 -7.86
CA ILE A 756 -41.60 2.12 -7.86
C ILE A 756 -42.60 1.49 -8.87
N PRO A 757 -42.14 0.70 -9.85
CA PRO A 757 -43.02 0.04 -10.80
C PRO A 757 -44.01 -0.91 -10.11
N PRO A 758 -45.29 -0.94 -10.51
CA PRO A 758 -46.27 -1.83 -9.89
C PRO A 758 -45.99 -3.30 -10.24
N ILE A 759 -45.83 -4.15 -9.21
CA ILE A 759 -45.59 -5.59 -9.37
C ILE A 759 -46.92 -6.35 -9.38
N GLN A 760 -47.34 -6.83 -10.55
CA GLN A 760 -48.59 -7.59 -10.70
C GLN A 760 -48.39 -9.10 -10.46
N PRO A 761 -49.41 -9.86 -10.01
CA PRO A 761 -49.28 -11.31 -9.83
C PRO A 761 -49.02 -12.05 -11.15
N ILE A 762 -48.01 -12.92 -11.16
CA ILE A 762 -47.63 -13.70 -12.35
C ILE A 762 -47.16 -15.11 -11.96
N THR A 763 -47.32 -16.08 -12.86
CA THR A 763 -46.94 -17.48 -12.62
C THR A 763 -45.62 -17.84 -13.28
N PHE A 764 -44.74 -18.48 -12.52
CA PHE A 764 -43.44 -19.00 -12.97
C PHE A 764 -43.26 -20.47 -12.55
N SER A 765 -42.27 -21.17 -13.11
CA SER A 765 -41.94 -22.52 -12.63
C SER A 765 -41.30 -22.45 -11.24
N LYS A 766 -41.49 -23.47 -10.39
CA LYS A 766 -40.92 -23.50 -9.02
C LYS A 766 -39.39 -23.33 -8.98
N LYS A 767 -38.69 -23.76 -10.04
CA LYS A 767 -37.24 -23.63 -10.15
C LYS A 767 -36.83 -22.20 -10.50
N ASP A 768 -37.57 -21.57 -11.40
CA ASP A 768 -37.28 -20.20 -11.85
C ASP A 768 -37.66 -19.17 -10.77
N GLN A 769 -38.75 -19.40 -10.03
CA GLN A 769 -39.15 -18.58 -8.87
C GLN A 769 -38.02 -18.44 -7.85
N ARG A 770 -37.42 -19.58 -7.46
CA ARG A 770 -36.33 -19.59 -6.49
C ARG A 770 -35.10 -18.84 -7.01
N TYR A 771 -34.75 -19.05 -8.27
CA TYR A 771 -33.58 -18.42 -8.88
C TYR A 771 -33.75 -16.90 -9.01
N MET A 772 -34.93 -16.43 -9.42
CA MET A 772 -35.25 -15.01 -9.49
C MET A 772 -35.21 -14.36 -8.11
N LEU A 773 -35.78 -15.00 -7.08
CA LEU A 773 -35.71 -14.48 -5.71
C LEU A 773 -34.28 -14.45 -5.16
N GLU A 774 -33.46 -15.45 -5.47
CA GLU A 774 -32.02 -15.44 -5.12
C GLU A 774 -31.26 -14.33 -5.87
N THR A 775 -31.66 -14.02 -7.11
CA THR A 775 -31.09 -12.91 -7.90
C THR A 775 -31.49 -11.55 -7.35
N LEU A 776 -32.77 -11.36 -7.01
CA LEU A 776 -33.27 -10.13 -6.38
C LEU A 776 -32.68 -9.93 -4.98
N LEU A 777 -32.52 -11.01 -4.21
CA LEU A 777 -31.80 -10.98 -2.94
C LEU A 777 -30.33 -10.61 -3.12
N ASN A 778 -29.67 -11.07 -4.19
CA ASN A 778 -28.32 -10.61 -4.48
C ASN A 778 -28.32 -9.10 -4.70
N ILE A 779 -29.22 -8.58 -5.54
CA ILE A 779 -29.34 -7.15 -5.86
C ILE A 779 -29.56 -6.32 -4.60
N ALA A 780 -30.54 -6.69 -3.77
CA ALA A 780 -30.86 -6.05 -2.48
C ALA A 780 -29.81 -6.24 -1.38
N THR A 781 -28.66 -6.85 -1.70
CA THR A 781 -27.53 -6.97 -0.76
C THR A 781 -26.22 -6.48 -1.37
N VAL A 782 -26.27 -5.88 -2.58
CA VAL A 782 -25.09 -5.39 -3.32
C VAL A 782 -24.47 -4.17 -2.67
N ASP A 783 -25.32 -3.24 -2.23
CA ASP A 783 -24.97 -2.00 -1.54
C ASP A 783 -24.44 -2.26 -0.10
N ARG A 784 -24.48 -3.54 0.33
CA ARG A 784 -24.07 -4.07 1.65
C ARG A 784 -24.99 -3.61 2.79
N ASN A 785 -26.21 -3.23 2.45
CA ASN A 785 -27.32 -3.11 3.36
C ASN A 785 -28.36 -4.20 3.06
N PHE A 786 -29.30 -4.43 3.97
CA PHE A 786 -30.53 -5.16 3.69
C PHE A 786 -31.56 -4.68 4.70
N ASP A 787 -32.25 -3.60 4.35
CA ASP A 787 -33.06 -2.83 5.28
C ASP A 787 -34.51 -3.33 5.39
N GLU A 788 -35.30 -2.71 6.28
CA GLU A 788 -36.70 -3.12 6.48
C GLU A 788 -37.59 -2.87 5.24
N ARG A 789 -37.23 -1.92 4.36
CA ARG A 789 -37.97 -1.61 3.13
C ARG A 789 -37.67 -2.63 2.04
N GLU A 790 -36.40 -2.95 1.82
CA GLU A 790 -35.98 -4.00 0.88
C GLU A 790 -36.50 -5.37 1.31
N GLU A 791 -36.51 -5.65 2.62
CA GLU A 791 -37.13 -6.85 3.18
C GLU A 791 -38.63 -6.90 2.85
N ALA A 792 -39.35 -5.79 3.09
CA ALA A 792 -40.77 -5.69 2.80
C ALA A 792 -41.07 -5.88 1.30
N PHE A 793 -40.28 -5.28 0.42
CA PHE A 793 -40.42 -5.42 -1.03
C PHE A 793 -40.08 -6.82 -1.52
N LEU A 794 -39.02 -7.46 -1.01
CA LEU A 794 -38.70 -8.85 -1.34
C LEU A 794 -39.83 -9.80 -0.92
N ARG A 795 -40.45 -9.55 0.24
CA ARG A 795 -41.62 -10.30 0.71
C ARG A 795 -42.84 -10.10 -0.19
N GLU A 796 -43.09 -8.87 -0.64
CA GLU A 796 -44.19 -8.54 -1.57
C GLU A 796 -43.99 -9.21 -2.94
N ILE A 797 -42.78 -9.13 -3.50
CA ILE A 797 -42.42 -9.78 -4.76
C ILE A 797 -42.56 -11.30 -4.64
N ALA A 798 -42.09 -11.92 -3.55
CA ALA A 798 -42.24 -13.35 -3.33
C ALA A 798 -43.72 -13.78 -3.17
N ALA A 799 -44.54 -12.97 -2.51
CA ALA A 799 -45.98 -13.21 -2.37
C ALA A 799 -46.71 -13.13 -3.72
N SER A 800 -46.36 -12.16 -4.57
CA SER A 800 -46.93 -12.00 -5.92
C SER A 800 -46.69 -13.20 -6.85
N MET A 801 -45.64 -13.99 -6.58
CA MET A 801 -45.30 -15.23 -7.28
C MET A 801 -45.89 -16.50 -6.64
N ASN A 802 -46.72 -16.40 -5.58
CA ASN A 802 -47.20 -17.53 -4.77
C ASN A 802 -46.07 -18.40 -4.18
N PHE A 803 -44.96 -17.79 -3.75
CA PHE A 803 -43.85 -18.52 -3.12
C PHE A 803 -44.20 -18.95 -1.68
N PRO A 804 -43.81 -20.15 -1.20
CA PRO A 804 -44.23 -20.62 0.14
C PRO A 804 -43.66 -19.77 1.28
N GLN A 805 -44.52 -19.30 2.21
CA GLN A 805 -44.13 -18.45 3.35
C GLN A 805 -42.91 -18.95 4.16
N PRO A 806 -42.78 -20.26 4.49
CA PRO A 806 -41.63 -20.75 5.24
C PRO A 806 -40.29 -20.62 4.48
N GLN A 807 -40.34 -20.57 3.14
CA GLN A 807 -39.15 -20.41 2.30
C GLN A 807 -38.79 -18.93 2.12
N ILE A 808 -39.77 -18.02 2.18
CA ILE A 808 -39.55 -16.57 2.20
C ILE A 808 -38.74 -16.20 3.46
N GLU A 809 -39.12 -16.70 4.63
CA GLU A 809 -38.38 -16.44 5.88
C GLU A 809 -36.93 -16.96 5.83
N ASN A 810 -36.68 -18.08 5.14
CA ASN A 810 -35.33 -18.60 4.96
C ASN A 810 -34.49 -17.73 4.00
N LEU A 811 -35.12 -17.11 3.00
CA LEU A 811 -34.46 -16.18 2.07
C LEU A 811 -34.08 -14.87 2.76
N VAL A 812 -34.99 -14.30 3.56
CA VAL A 812 -34.72 -13.10 4.36
C VAL A 812 -33.57 -13.34 5.35
N LYS A 813 -33.60 -14.47 6.07
CA LYS A 813 -32.49 -14.88 6.95
C LYS A 813 -31.17 -15.06 6.20
N LEU A 814 -31.21 -15.54 4.94
CA LEU A 814 -30.03 -15.65 4.10
C LEU A 814 -29.50 -14.28 3.68
N GLY A 815 -30.37 -13.29 3.43
CA GLY A 815 -30.03 -11.89 3.18
C GLY A 815 -29.24 -11.27 4.31
N HIS A 816 -29.82 -11.25 5.52
CA HIS A 816 -29.11 -10.75 6.70
C HIS A 816 -27.80 -11.48 6.96
N LYS A 817 -27.76 -12.81 6.80
CA LYS A 817 -26.52 -13.59 6.94
C LYS A 817 -25.46 -13.20 5.89
N ARG A 818 -25.86 -12.88 4.65
CA ARG A 818 -24.95 -12.41 3.61
C ARG A 818 -24.42 -11.02 3.93
N VAL A 819 -25.27 -10.10 4.35
CA VAL A 819 -24.84 -8.76 4.79
C VAL A 819 -23.92 -8.88 6.02
N GLU A 820 -24.20 -9.76 6.97
CA GLU A 820 -23.31 -10.05 8.10
C GLU A 820 -21.96 -10.64 7.64
N GLN A 821 -21.98 -11.57 6.69
CA GLN A 821 -20.75 -12.13 6.09
C GLN A 821 -19.98 -11.10 5.25
N PHE A 822 -20.67 -10.20 4.56
CA PHE A 822 -20.06 -9.11 3.80
C PHE A 822 -19.51 -8.03 4.72
N ARG A 823 -20.21 -7.66 5.80
CA ARG A 823 -19.68 -6.81 6.87
C ARG A 823 -18.46 -7.46 7.51
N ALA A 824 -18.49 -8.77 7.78
CA ALA A 824 -17.33 -9.52 8.25
C ALA A 824 -16.18 -9.57 7.22
N ASN A 825 -16.46 -9.54 5.92
CA ASN A 825 -15.47 -9.50 4.85
C ASN A 825 -14.97 -8.09 4.49
N LEU A 826 -15.77 -7.03 4.69
CA LEU A 826 -15.39 -5.62 4.60
C LEU A 826 -14.50 -5.20 5.74
N LEU A 827 -14.73 -5.85 6.87
CA LEU A 827 -13.84 -5.78 7.98
C LEU A 827 -12.46 -6.36 7.54
N ARG A 828 -12.29 -7.32 6.60
CA ARG A 828 -10.94 -7.76 6.18
C ARG A 828 -10.14 -6.61 5.56
N ALA A 829 -9.27 -6.03 6.38
CA ALA A 829 -8.14 -5.28 5.89
C ALA A 829 -7.26 -6.21 5.02
N PRO A 830 -6.67 -5.70 3.94
CA PRO A 830 -5.87 -6.51 3.02
C PRO A 830 -4.66 -7.23 3.63
N ASN A 831 -4.29 -7.02 4.89
CA ASN A 831 -3.02 -7.46 5.46
C ASN A 831 -3.10 -7.99 6.90
N VAL A 832 -4.13 -8.76 7.23
CA VAL A 832 -4.20 -9.36 8.56
C VAL A 832 -4.45 -10.85 8.43
N ARG A 833 -3.46 -11.65 8.79
CA ARG A 833 -3.66 -13.03 9.19
C ARG A 833 -3.12 -13.22 10.58
N VAL A 834 -3.98 -13.65 11.51
CA VAL A 834 -3.55 -13.88 12.89
C VAL A 834 -3.02 -15.32 12.99
N ARG A 835 -1.69 -15.49 12.90
CA ARG A 835 -1.03 -16.79 13.12
C ARG A 835 -0.68 -16.94 14.62
N PHE A 836 -1.22 -17.97 15.28
CA PHE A 836 -0.96 -18.30 16.71
C PHE A 836 0.19 -19.27 16.91
#